data_AF-A0A2V9U6V1-F1
#
_entry.id   AF-A0A2V9U6V1-F1
#
_cell.length_a   1.000
_cell.length_b   1.000
_cell.length_c   1.000
_cell.angle_alpha   90.00
_cell.angle_beta   90.00
_cell.angle_gamma   90.00
#
_symmetry.space_group_name_H-M   'P 1'
#
loop_
_entity.id
_entity.type
_entity.pdbx_description
1 polymer ?
#
loop_
_entity_poly.entity_id
_entity_poly.type
_entity_poly.pdbx_seq_one_letter_code
_entity_poly.pdbx_strand_id
1 'polypeptide(L)'
;MPRLDRAVSPLKVIAMPNSAPKQLGKYEVLEVVGRGGMGVVYKAVDPEIGRLVGIKMMTSAVMNDPVLLKRFYREAQSAGKLRHPNIVTIYDLGIQEAMPYLVMEFLEGESLDLALRSGRPLLLEEKLSIVIQVCNALAYAHEQSIVHRDIKPGNVMLLKDGTIKLVDFGIARIGAEYVTRTGQLMGSIQYMSPEQVHGSHVDLRTDIFSTGVLLYQMLTNILPFEGKDAGATLLKIVHDPPPPLSNFLREYPPELDTILQRVLAKQPDDRYQTATELAFDLSHLEERLKRKRISVYLEVVEQSVADGQWDKSREQLLQLLKIDRQNVRASELLREVQQQIQKQERAERIRDLETQAEEAIARNALDEALRYLSVSLNLDEGNPRLRELHDAIQERKQRADRVAELLARAKSSFDTEDLENALASAKQALTVDAENLEAKKLHAAINNELSERAKLKQVHTQLQEARKQISSRHFTAALDLLRQAEQIDPDAPGVNELVALASAGQQQERRRKELEQFSSEIGEALNRNDYNQACAKAAEALEKFPNDRGLLKLKALADKERENCERRTYVEGQVSLARRLLEEKKSVEALAPLQEALAKYPDEFVLQSMYSLFTEYLERDRAEQFKAKVTQQAKDAIRRRAYKEAIEILETAKSQTSSGDFDDLLHFCQEEATSYVIRQKIDATADEAHRLMSLGEYGETIELLDATLKEFDDQELRIILDNARRHVQQFSADLQETIATARRLLAVQRFNEAVRFVDSHAARFGKTAEFSQLSQHVHREQRRVMALSSAKEQAREALSNSDFKAARAALAKYRQEFEDDVDTQLLQREIESRELDSATAMLGRALKDCRVLLQVGCYKAVLDILGRVSSVAAVVPAEMKQDYDFARTSAIAGISRQRSGVERMERMKQQMAHAANEATMSESEWETAGSPSLYDGPLQETQLANISELENVLGEVTLVAQHYPGDQKILSAVGSVKQQLTVQIAALRRGDTAQRFAVPNKPVPAQGQPASVKVDSAEKTLVQVTEVGKEETIGRPRPTDKVVAAAETLRSAPSISRSGDTPATAKTEAVSLGDDTIVPSAEGTTRVRPREQTRREPARVFKVAIKNSRSLPGWLKNIPAAVVAAILLVLIIYMVWRATHRITPGIAMGRSITVAEVRGSPLRALVRDSLPRVAPANSHARSDVESQFLGGDRGRMHPESASTFIDPIKV
;
A
#
# COMPACT_ATOMS: atom_id res chain seq x y z
N MET A 1 31.22 2.86 -68.13
CA MET A 1 30.73 4.02 -68.90
C MET A 1 29.53 3.55 -69.70
N PRO A 2 28.30 4.06 -69.50
CA PRO A 2 27.78 4.92 -68.39
C PRO A 2 27.81 4.19 -67.01
N ARG A 3 27.13 4.50 -65.89
CA ARG A 3 26.27 5.60 -65.33
C ARG A 3 24.80 5.84 -65.74
N LEU A 4 23.89 5.70 -64.75
CA LEU A 4 22.64 6.46 -64.44
C LEU A 4 21.64 5.49 -63.77
N ASP A 5 21.45 5.39 -62.45
CA ASP A 5 21.11 6.37 -61.37
C ASP A 5 19.61 6.45 -61.04
N ARG A 6 19.18 5.77 -59.96
CA ARG A 6 18.34 6.34 -58.88
C ARG A 6 18.27 5.42 -57.65
N ALA A 7 17.90 5.98 -56.50
CA ALA A 7 18.21 5.43 -55.18
C ALA A 7 17.07 4.69 -54.48
N VAL A 8 17.44 3.67 -53.70
CA VAL A 8 16.69 3.16 -52.54
C VAL A 8 17.70 2.96 -51.42
N SER A 9 17.45 3.50 -50.23
CA SER A 9 18.34 3.32 -49.06
C SER A 9 18.10 1.96 -48.40
N PRO A 10 19.16 1.19 -48.05
CA PRO A 10 18.98 -0.08 -47.37
C PRO A 10 18.50 0.11 -45.93
N LEU A 11 17.48 -0.66 -45.52
CA LEU A 11 16.98 -0.70 -44.15
C LEU A 11 18.08 -1.21 -43.20
N LYS A 12 18.43 -0.39 -42.21
CA LYS A 12 19.49 -0.68 -41.24
C LYS A 12 18.96 -1.63 -40.17
N VAL A 13 19.18 -2.94 -40.34
CA VAL A 13 18.88 -3.94 -39.31
C VAL A 13 19.76 -3.65 -38.08
N ILE A 14 19.13 -3.22 -36.99
CA ILE A 14 19.83 -2.98 -35.72
C ILE A 14 20.05 -4.34 -35.04
N ALA A 15 21.30 -4.79 -35.02
CA ALA A 15 21.70 -5.93 -34.20
C ALA A 15 21.74 -5.51 -32.73
N MET A 16 21.17 -6.34 -31.85
CA MET A 16 21.22 -6.10 -30.39
C MET A 16 22.68 -6.12 -29.90
N PRO A 17 23.12 -5.14 -29.09
CA PRO A 17 24.45 -5.18 -28.50
C PRO A 17 24.58 -6.36 -27.52
N ASN A 18 25.76 -7.00 -27.50
CA ASN A 18 26.00 -8.17 -26.64
C ASN A 18 26.09 -7.83 -25.14
N SER A 19 26.36 -6.57 -24.80
CA SER A 19 26.31 -6.02 -23.44
C SER A 19 24.91 -5.52 -23.11
N ALA A 20 24.46 -5.74 -21.86
CA ALA A 20 23.24 -5.09 -21.35
C ALA A 20 23.39 -3.55 -21.40
N PRO A 21 22.31 -2.79 -21.68
CA PRO A 21 22.31 -1.35 -21.51
C PRO A 21 22.55 -1.01 -20.03
N LYS A 22 23.37 0.00 -19.74
CA LYS A 22 23.63 0.44 -18.35
C LYS A 22 22.43 1.12 -17.70
N GLN A 23 21.53 1.68 -18.50
CA GLN A 23 20.36 2.41 -18.03
C GLN A 23 19.18 2.15 -18.99
N LEU A 24 17.98 1.99 -18.43
CA LEU A 24 16.72 1.88 -19.16
C LEU A 24 15.75 2.96 -18.65
N GLY A 25 15.44 3.95 -19.47
CA GLY A 25 14.75 5.16 -19.01
C GLY A 25 15.58 5.87 -17.94
N LYS A 26 14.96 6.17 -16.78
CA LYS A 26 15.70 6.67 -15.60
C LYS A 26 16.46 5.59 -14.83
N TYR A 27 16.12 4.32 -15.01
CA TYR A 27 16.50 3.22 -14.13
C TYR A 27 17.91 2.66 -14.42
N GLU A 28 18.75 2.55 -13.39
CA GLU A 28 20.09 1.97 -13.51
C GLU A 28 20.02 0.44 -13.56
N VAL A 29 20.54 -0.19 -14.61
CA VAL A 29 20.47 -1.64 -14.83
C VAL A 29 21.62 -2.34 -14.11
N LEU A 30 21.29 -3.22 -13.17
CA LEU A 30 22.26 -4.01 -12.41
C LEU A 30 22.65 -5.30 -13.14
N GLU A 31 21.65 -6.09 -13.56
CA GLU A 31 21.87 -7.43 -14.12
C GLU A 31 20.72 -7.90 -15.03
N VAL A 32 20.98 -8.93 -15.85
CA VAL A 32 19.96 -9.62 -16.65
C VAL A 32 19.39 -10.78 -15.83
N VAL A 33 18.12 -10.71 -15.49
CA VAL A 33 17.39 -11.74 -14.72
C VAL A 33 17.02 -12.93 -15.62
N GLY A 34 16.67 -12.66 -16.88
CA GLY A 34 16.32 -13.72 -17.82
C GLY A 34 16.15 -13.22 -19.26
N ARG A 35 16.26 -14.15 -20.22
CA ARG A 35 16.00 -13.92 -21.64
C ARG A 35 14.93 -14.91 -22.10
N GLY A 36 13.81 -14.40 -22.62
CA GLY A 36 12.70 -15.22 -23.13
C GLY A 36 12.32 -14.84 -24.56
N GLY A 37 11.47 -15.64 -25.21
CA GLY A 37 11.11 -15.43 -26.62
C GLY A 37 10.42 -14.09 -26.93
N MET A 38 9.87 -13.41 -25.93
CA MET A 38 9.15 -12.13 -26.06
C MET A 38 9.97 -10.92 -25.60
N GLY A 39 11.09 -11.11 -24.89
CA GLY A 39 11.86 -10.00 -24.31
C GLY A 39 12.99 -10.43 -23.38
N VAL A 40 13.74 -9.44 -22.91
CA VAL A 40 14.77 -9.58 -21.86
C VAL A 40 14.24 -8.92 -20.59
N VAL A 41 14.38 -9.62 -19.45
CA VAL A 41 14.07 -9.06 -18.13
C VAL A 41 15.37 -8.68 -17.44
N TYR A 42 15.46 -7.41 -17.04
CA TYR A 42 16.55 -6.81 -16.29
C TYR A 42 16.11 -6.56 -14.85
N LYS A 43 17.07 -6.55 -13.93
CA LYS A 43 16.93 -5.99 -12.58
C LYS A 43 17.59 -4.63 -12.59
N ALA A 44 16.89 -3.63 -12.10
CA ALA A 44 17.34 -2.27 -12.07
C ALA A 44 17.00 -1.59 -10.75
N VAL A 45 17.60 -0.43 -10.49
CA VAL A 45 17.27 0.47 -9.38
C VAL A 45 16.59 1.72 -9.94
N ASP A 46 15.54 2.16 -9.26
CA ASP A 46 14.96 3.49 -9.42
C ASP A 46 15.80 4.49 -8.59
N PRO A 47 16.70 5.29 -9.21
CA PRO A 47 17.72 6.04 -8.47
C PRO A 47 17.13 7.18 -7.62
N GLU A 48 15.90 7.61 -7.92
CA GLU A 48 15.19 8.68 -7.19
C GLU A 48 14.66 8.21 -5.83
N ILE A 49 14.44 6.91 -5.65
CA ILE A 49 13.81 6.32 -4.45
C ILE A 49 14.52 5.06 -3.92
N GLY A 50 15.67 4.68 -4.50
CA GLY A 50 16.48 3.53 -4.08
C GLY A 50 15.83 2.15 -4.25
N ARG A 51 14.72 2.04 -4.99
CA ARG A 51 13.89 0.82 -5.07
C ARG A 51 14.34 -0.10 -6.21
N LEU A 52 14.47 -1.40 -5.93
CA LEU A 52 14.64 -2.44 -6.94
C LEU A 52 13.37 -2.63 -7.81
N VAL A 53 13.55 -2.70 -9.12
CA VAL A 53 12.49 -2.93 -10.11
C VAL A 53 12.91 -4.00 -11.13
N GLY A 54 11.93 -4.75 -11.64
CA GLY A 54 12.09 -5.59 -12.82
C GLY A 54 11.74 -4.78 -14.07
N ILE A 55 12.57 -4.83 -15.12
CA ILE A 55 12.30 -4.15 -16.39
C ILE A 55 12.26 -5.19 -17.51
N LYS A 56 11.09 -5.40 -18.11
CA LYS A 56 10.90 -6.29 -19.26
C LYS A 56 10.92 -5.48 -20.55
N MET A 57 12.01 -5.57 -21.30
CA MET A 57 12.17 -4.95 -22.62
C MET A 57 11.77 -5.96 -23.70
N MET A 58 10.88 -5.57 -24.63
CA MET A 58 10.35 -6.47 -25.65
C MET A 58 11.34 -6.72 -26.80
N THR A 59 11.10 -7.74 -27.64
CA THR A 59 11.91 -7.99 -28.86
C THR A 59 11.41 -7.23 -30.08
N SER A 60 12.28 -7.07 -31.08
CA SER A 60 12.02 -6.33 -32.33
C SER A 60 10.97 -6.97 -33.24
N ALA A 61 10.48 -8.17 -32.91
CA ALA A 61 9.33 -8.76 -33.59
C ALA A 61 8.02 -7.99 -33.30
N VAL A 62 7.83 -7.53 -32.07
CA VAL A 62 6.62 -6.79 -31.63
C VAL A 62 6.58 -5.36 -32.20
N MET A 63 7.75 -4.82 -32.55
CA MET A 63 7.95 -3.48 -33.09
C MET A 63 7.37 -3.28 -34.49
N ASN A 64 7.43 -4.32 -35.34
CA ASN A 64 7.24 -4.18 -36.79
C ASN A 64 5.77 -4.16 -37.22
N ASP A 65 4.83 -4.40 -36.30
CA ASP A 65 3.39 -4.28 -36.54
C ASP A 65 2.76 -3.29 -35.52
N PRO A 66 2.33 -2.09 -35.97
CA PRO A 66 1.65 -1.10 -35.14
C PRO A 66 0.38 -1.59 -34.44
N VAL A 67 -0.27 -2.65 -34.92
CA VAL A 67 -1.46 -3.24 -34.30
C VAL A 67 -1.07 -4.03 -33.04
N LEU A 68 0.04 -4.77 -33.07
CA LEU A 68 0.57 -5.45 -31.89
C LEU A 68 1.01 -4.43 -30.85
N LEU A 69 1.81 -3.45 -31.27
CA LEU A 69 2.35 -2.40 -30.41
C LEU A 69 1.23 -1.59 -29.72
N LYS A 70 0.19 -1.19 -30.46
CA LYS A 70 -0.96 -0.47 -29.88
C LYS A 70 -1.80 -1.34 -28.91
N ARG A 71 -1.85 -2.66 -29.11
CA ARG A 71 -2.51 -3.59 -28.18
C ARG A 71 -1.67 -3.83 -26.92
N PHE A 72 -0.36 -4.00 -27.07
CA PHE A 72 0.62 -4.06 -25.97
C PHE A 72 0.46 -2.87 -25.01
N TYR A 73 0.41 -1.62 -25.53
CA TYR A 73 0.16 -0.45 -24.69
C TYR A 73 -1.17 -0.52 -23.93
N ARG A 74 -2.25 -0.94 -24.60
CA ARG A 74 -3.58 -1.04 -23.98
C ARG A 74 -3.63 -2.12 -22.89
N GLU A 75 -2.98 -3.26 -23.11
CA GLU A 75 -2.97 -4.38 -22.16
C GLU A 75 -2.06 -4.07 -20.95
N ALA A 76 -0.90 -3.45 -21.17
CA ALA A 76 -0.06 -2.92 -20.09
C ALA A 76 -0.78 -1.82 -19.26
N GLN A 77 -1.51 -0.91 -19.91
CA GLN A 77 -2.33 0.11 -19.22
C GLN A 77 -3.52 -0.47 -18.44
N SER A 78 -4.11 -1.57 -18.90
CA SER A 78 -5.14 -2.31 -18.15
C SER A 78 -4.51 -3.01 -16.95
N ALA A 79 -3.44 -3.79 -17.15
CA ALA A 79 -2.76 -4.51 -16.08
C ALA A 79 -2.18 -3.57 -15.00
N GLY A 80 -1.68 -2.39 -15.38
CA GLY A 80 -1.17 -1.38 -14.44
C GLY A 80 -2.22 -0.74 -13.50
N LYS A 81 -3.51 -1.06 -13.68
CA LYS A 81 -4.57 -0.69 -12.71
C LYS A 81 -4.72 -1.73 -11.60
N LEU A 82 -4.24 -2.95 -11.80
CA LEU A 82 -4.40 -4.06 -10.85
C LEU A 82 -3.46 -3.87 -9.65
N ARG A 83 -4.01 -3.95 -8.44
CA ARG A 83 -3.27 -3.89 -7.18
C ARG A 83 -3.75 -4.99 -6.24
N HIS A 84 -3.10 -6.15 -6.31
CA HIS A 84 -3.47 -7.35 -5.55
C HIS A 84 -2.19 -8.06 -5.08
N PRO A 85 -2.13 -8.64 -3.85
CA PRO A 85 -0.94 -9.33 -3.35
C PRO A 85 -0.45 -10.43 -4.31
N ASN A 86 -1.35 -11.15 -4.98
CA ASN A 86 -0.99 -12.20 -5.93
C ASN A 86 -0.84 -11.77 -7.40
N ILE A 87 -0.78 -10.47 -7.69
CA ILE A 87 -0.53 -9.94 -9.04
C ILE A 87 0.75 -9.10 -9.03
N VAL A 88 1.52 -9.12 -10.13
CA VAL A 88 2.68 -8.24 -10.29
C VAL A 88 2.24 -6.79 -10.54
N THR A 89 2.74 -5.88 -9.71
CA THR A 89 2.49 -4.45 -9.80
C THR A 89 3.36 -3.85 -10.89
N ILE A 90 2.73 -3.27 -11.92
CA ILE A 90 3.41 -2.44 -12.91
C ILE A 90 3.57 -1.03 -12.33
N TYR A 91 4.75 -0.44 -12.51
CA TYR A 91 5.10 0.88 -11.99
C TYR A 91 5.22 1.95 -13.09
N ASP A 92 5.79 1.60 -14.24
CA ASP A 92 6.07 2.53 -15.36
C ASP A 92 6.10 1.76 -16.70
N LEU A 93 5.95 2.48 -17.81
CA LEU A 93 5.91 1.96 -19.17
C LEU A 93 6.54 2.99 -20.12
N GLY A 94 7.70 2.67 -20.69
CA GLY A 94 8.47 3.61 -21.50
C GLY A 94 9.01 3.02 -22.81
N ILE A 95 9.81 3.84 -23.49
CA ILE A 95 10.40 3.53 -24.80
C ILE A 95 11.87 3.96 -24.79
N GLN A 96 12.78 3.09 -25.21
CA GLN A 96 14.19 3.42 -25.42
C GLN A 96 14.69 2.80 -26.73
N GLU A 97 15.38 3.59 -27.55
CA GLU A 97 15.82 3.16 -28.89
C GLU A 97 14.66 2.59 -29.74
N ALA A 98 13.49 3.23 -29.59
CA ALA A 98 12.16 2.82 -30.06
C ALA A 98 11.59 1.52 -29.44
N MET A 99 12.39 0.70 -28.76
CA MET A 99 11.96 -0.52 -28.07
C MET A 99 11.09 -0.21 -26.83
N PRO A 100 9.89 -0.79 -26.68
CA PRO A 100 9.08 -0.61 -25.47
C PRO A 100 9.62 -1.45 -24.31
N TYR A 101 9.58 -0.87 -23.11
CA TYR A 101 9.90 -1.56 -21.85
C TYR A 101 8.81 -1.36 -20.80
N LEU A 102 8.54 -2.42 -20.03
CA LEU A 102 7.59 -2.44 -18.92
C LEU A 102 8.37 -2.51 -17.60
N VAL A 103 8.12 -1.58 -16.68
CA VAL A 103 8.71 -1.56 -15.34
C VAL A 103 7.70 -2.10 -14.33
N MET A 104 8.14 -3.04 -13.50
CA MET A 104 7.31 -3.75 -12.53
C MET A 104 8.07 -3.99 -11.22
N GLU A 105 7.38 -4.44 -10.18
CA GLU A 105 8.02 -4.86 -8.93
C GLU A 105 9.07 -5.96 -9.18
N PHE A 106 10.24 -5.85 -8.52
CA PHE A 106 11.26 -6.90 -8.61
C PHE A 106 10.87 -8.07 -7.71
N LEU A 107 10.60 -9.23 -8.33
CA LEU A 107 10.12 -10.42 -7.64
C LEU A 107 11.28 -11.33 -7.22
N GLU A 108 11.58 -11.36 -5.92
CA GLU A 108 12.55 -12.31 -5.35
C GLU A 108 11.94 -13.71 -5.19
N GLY A 109 12.00 -14.49 -6.26
CA GLY A 109 11.46 -15.84 -6.33
C GLY A 109 11.94 -16.62 -7.56
N GLU A 110 11.40 -17.81 -7.74
CA GLU A 110 11.55 -18.63 -8.96
C GLU A 110 10.22 -18.74 -9.71
N SER A 111 10.23 -19.07 -11.01
CA SER A 111 8.98 -19.43 -11.69
C SER A 111 8.54 -20.84 -11.31
N LEU A 112 7.23 -21.07 -11.29
CA LEU A 112 6.66 -22.40 -11.06
C LEU A 112 7.08 -23.39 -12.17
N ASP A 113 7.37 -22.92 -13.38
CA ASP A 113 8.00 -23.71 -14.45
C ASP A 113 9.40 -24.22 -14.05
N LEU A 114 10.22 -23.37 -13.41
CA LEU A 114 11.54 -23.78 -12.91
C LEU A 114 11.40 -24.77 -11.74
N ALA A 115 10.51 -24.49 -10.79
CA ALA A 115 10.25 -25.38 -9.64
C ALA A 115 9.77 -26.77 -10.05
N LEU A 116 8.90 -26.86 -11.06
CA LEU A 116 8.45 -28.15 -11.62
C LEU A 116 9.59 -28.87 -12.37
N ARG A 117 10.38 -28.15 -13.19
CA ARG A 117 11.54 -28.72 -13.90
C ARG A 117 12.66 -29.20 -12.99
N SER A 118 12.90 -28.51 -11.86
CA SER A 118 13.91 -28.89 -10.89
C SER A 118 13.50 -30.08 -10.02
N GLY A 119 12.27 -30.59 -10.20
CA GLY A 119 11.72 -31.67 -9.37
C GLY A 119 11.52 -31.25 -7.90
N ARG A 120 11.29 -29.95 -7.64
CA ARG A 120 11.09 -29.44 -6.26
C ARG A 120 9.93 -30.20 -5.61
N PRO A 121 10.12 -30.88 -4.46
CA PRO A 121 9.03 -31.52 -3.77
C PRO A 121 8.05 -30.46 -3.28
N LEU A 122 6.80 -30.56 -3.73
CA LEU A 122 5.66 -29.76 -3.27
C LEU A 122 4.60 -30.72 -2.75
N LEU A 123 4.15 -30.49 -1.52
CA LEU A 123 3.05 -31.24 -0.90
C LEU A 123 1.73 -30.91 -1.59
N LEU A 124 0.74 -31.80 -1.47
CA LEU A 124 -0.56 -31.61 -2.14
C LEU A 124 -1.23 -30.29 -1.70
N GLU A 125 -1.17 -29.99 -0.41
CA GLU A 125 -1.71 -28.75 0.16
C GLU A 125 -0.97 -27.51 -0.35
N GLU A 126 0.34 -27.59 -0.62
CA GLU A 126 1.11 -26.48 -1.21
C GLU A 126 0.72 -26.27 -2.67
N LYS A 127 0.55 -27.36 -3.44
CA LYS A 127 0.05 -27.31 -4.82
C LYS A 127 -1.33 -26.67 -4.89
N LEU A 128 -2.24 -27.04 -3.97
CA LEU A 128 -3.56 -26.43 -3.84
C LEU A 128 -3.46 -24.95 -3.45
N SER A 129 -2.64 -24.60 -2.46
CA SER A 129 -2.42 -23.19 -2.02
C SER A 129 -1.95 -22.28 -3.16
N ILE A 130 -1.04 -22.76 -4.00
CA ILE A 130 -0.57 -22.04 -5.19
C ILE A 130 -1.72 -21.78 -6.16
N VAL A 131 -2.53 -22.80 -6.47
CA VAL A 131 -3.66 -22.67 -7.39
C VAL A 131 -4.78 -21.81 -6.81
N ILE A 132 -5.07 -21.90 -5.51
CA ILE A 132 -6.02 -21.02 -4.82
C ILE A 132 -5.57 -19.55 -4.93
N GLN A 133 -4.28 -19.25 -4.73
CA GLN A 133 -3.76 -17.90 -4.90
C GLN A 133 -3.82 -17.40 -6.36
N VAL A 134 -3.62 -18.29 -7.35
CA VAL A 134 -3.85 -17.98 -8.77
C VAL A 134 -5.33 -17.68 -9.03
N CYS A 135 -6.26 -18.47 -8.48
CA CYS A 135 -7.69 -18.20 -8.57
C CYS A 135 -8.09 -16.87 -7.92
N ASN A 136 -7.49 -16.50 -6.79
CA ASN A 136 -7.73 -15.21 -6.14
C ASN A 136 -7.21 -14.02 -6.98
N ALA A 137 -6.02 -14.16 -7.59
CA ALA A 137 -5.50 -13.19 -8.55
C ALA A 137 -6.42 -13.04 -9.78
N LEU A 138 -6.92 -14.16 -10.29
CA LEU A 138 -7.86 -14.18 -11.42
C LEU A 138 -9.20 -13.53 -11.07
N ALA A 139 -9.80 -13.87 -9.92
CA ALA A 139 -11.06 -13.29 -9.46
C ALA A 139 -10.99 -11.75 -9.41
N TYR A 140 -9.95 -11.21 -8.77
CA TYR A 140 -9.72 -9.77 -8.70
C TYR A 140 -9.53 -9.12 -10.09
N ALA A 141 -8.85 -9.79 -11.03
CA ALA A 141 -8.70 -9.28 -12.39
C ALA A 141 -10.02 -9.36 -13.18
N HIS A 142 -10.80 -10.43 -13.00
CA HIS A 142 -12.10 -10.66 -13.62
C HIS A 142 -13.14 -9.63 -13.17
N GLU A 143 -13.13 -9.23 -11.88
CA GLU A 143 -13.92 -8.11 -11.36
C GLU A 143 -13.60 -6.78 -12.08
N GLN A 144 -12.33 -6.56 -12.46
CA GLN A 144 -11.90 -5.41 -13.26
C GLN A 144 -12.09 -5.62 -14.78
N SER A 145 -12.81 -6.68 -15.21
CA SER A 145 -13.03 -7.07 -16.61
C SER A 145 -11.73 -7.36 -17.41
N ILE A 146 -10.67 -7.81 -16.73
CA ILE A 146 -9.38 -8.16 -17.32
C ILE A 146 -9.20 -9.68 -17.29
N VAL A 147 -8.99 -10.30 -18.45
CA VAL A 147 -8.78 -11.74 -18.65
C VAL A 147 -7.32 -11.98 -19.04
N HIS A 148 -6.66 -12.98 -18.42
CA HIS A 148 -5.21 -13.19 -18.53
C HIS A 148 -4.79 -13.91 -19.83
N ARG A 149 -5.55 -14.93 -20.26
CA ARG A 149 -5.43 -15.67 -21.54
C ARG A 149 -4.14 -16.50 -21.73
N ASP A 150 -3.22 -16.52 -20.76
CA ASP A 150 -1.96 -17.26 -20.82
C ASP A 150 -1.53 -17.78 -19.43
N ILE A 151 -2.45 -18.38 -18.67
CA ILE A 151 -2.13 -19.04 -17.39
C ILE A 151 -1.33 -20.32 -17.65
N LYS A 152 -0.13 -20.39 -17.07
CA LYS A 152 0.85 -21.49 -17.18
C LYS A 152 1.94 -21.35 -16.10
N PRO A 153 2.73 -22.40 -15.80
CA PRO A 153 3.79 -22.34 -14.78
C PRO A 153 4.82 -21.23 -15.00
N GLY A 154 5.11 -20.87 -16.25
CA GLY A 154 6.07 -19.81 -16.58
C GLY A 154 5.62 -18.40 -16.20
N ASN A 155 4.31 -18.21 -16.00
CA ASN A 155 3.70 -16.92 -15.66
C ASN A 155 3.29 -16.83 -14.18
N VAL A 156 3.63 -17.85 -13.37
CA VAL A 156 3.41 -17.87 -11.91
C VAL A 156 4.77 -17.85 -11.21
N MET A 157 5.09 -16.76 -10.52
CA MET A 157 6.30 -16.64 -9.70
C MET A 157 6.01 -17.09 -8.26
N LEU A 158 6.86 -17.95 -7.71
CA LEU A 158 6.83 -18.41 -6.32
C LEU A 158 7.84 -17.59 -5.50
N LEU A 159 7.36 -16.81 -4.52
CA LEU A 159 8.21 -15.97 -3.68
C LEU A 159 8.77 -16.75 -2.47
N LYS A 160 9.85 -16.21 -1.88
CA LYS A 160 10.55 -16.79 -0.72
C LYS A 160 9.66 -16.99 0.52
N ASP A 161 8.54 -16.28 0.64
CA ASP A 161 7.60 -16.37 1.76
C ASP A 161 6.47 -17.42 1.55
N GLY A 162 6.41 -18.04 0.37
CA GLY A 162 5.37 -18.99 -0.01
C GLY A 162 4.15 -18.36 -0.70
N THR A 163 4.13 -17.05 -0.91
CA THR A 163 3.13 -16.39 -1.75
C THR A 163 3.47 -16.55 -3.24
N ILE A 164 2.45 -16.42 -4.10
CA ILE A 164 2.65 -16.39 -5.56
C ILE A 164 2.36 -15.01 -6.14
N LYS A 165 3.01 -14.69 -7.25
CA LYS A 165 2.76 -13.49 -8.07
C LYS A 165 2.49 -13.90 -9.51
N LEU A 166 1.31 -13.57 -10.01
CA LEU A 166 0.92 -13.78 -11.40
C LEU A 166 1.50 -12.65 -12.27
N VAL A 167 2.30 -13.02 -13.28
CA VAL A 167 2.97 -12.09 -14.23
C VAL A 167 2.40 -12.22 -15.64
N ASP A 168 2.78 -11.31 -16.54
CA ASP A 168 2.51 -11.39 -17.99
C ASP A 168 1.02 -11.53 -18.39
N PHE A 169 0.18 -10.62 -17.89
CA PHE A 169 -1.26 -10.50 -18.18
C PHE A 169 -1.58 -10.25 -19.68
N GLY A 170 -1.62 -11.30 -20.49
CA GLY A 170 -2.07 -11.28 -21.89
C GLY A 170 -1.14 -10.60 -22.92
N ILE A 171 -0.27 -9.70 -22.44
CA ILE A 171 0.57 -8.68 -23.13
C ILE A 171 1.23 -9.10 -24.47
N ALA A 172 1.38 -10.40 -24.74
CA ALA A 172 2.06 -10.94 -25.91
C ALA A 172 1.26 -12.03 -26.68
N ARG A 173 -0.07 -12.12 -26.51
CA ARG A 173 -0.95 -12.99 -27.31
C ARG A 173 -2.01 -12.22 -28.09
N ILE A 174 -1.54 -11.59 -29.18
CA ILE A 174 -2.41 -11.20 -30.28
C ILE A 174 -2.81 -12.47 -31.05
N GLY A 175 -4.08 -12.57 -31.44
CA GLY A 175 -4.68 -13.85 -31.86
C GLY A 175 -4.60 -14.22 -33.35
N ALA A 176 -5.31 -15.31 -33.67
CA ALA A 176 -5.61 -15.86 -35.00
C ALA A 176 -4.45 -16.47 -35.83
N GLU A 177 -3.22 -15.97 -35.77
CA GLU A 177 -2.07 -16.62 -36.44
C GLU A 177 -1.17 -17.39 -35.44
N TYR A 178 -1.67 -18.52 -34.94
CA TYR A 178 -0.84 -19.46 -34.16
C TYR A 178 0.23 -20.17 -35.02
N VAL A 179 0.07 -20.15 -36.35
CA VAL A 179 0.95 -20.80 -37.33
C VAL A 179 1.70 -19.74 -38.15
N THR A 180 3.02 -19.69 -38.00
CA THR A 180 3.88 -18.86 -38.87
C THR A 180 3.99 -19.46 -40.28
N ARG A 181 4.31 -18.64 -41.28
CA ARG A 181 4.54 -19.11 -42.68
C ARG A 181 5.70 -20.11 -42.86
N THR A 182 6.48 -20.37 -41.81
CA THR A 182 7.56 -21.37 -41.76
C THR A 182 7.21 -22.61 -40.93
N GLY A 183 5.96 -22.74 -40.45
CA GLY A 183 5.47 -23.92 -39.71
C GLY A 183 5.90 -24.00 -38.24
N GLN A 184 6.66 -23.02 -37.73
CA GLN A 184 7.01 -22.94 -36.31
C GLN A 184 5.91 -22.22 -35.54
N LEU A 185 5.10 -22.96 -34.77
CA LEU A 185 4.15 -22.36 -33.82
C LEU A 185 4.91 -21.79 -32.62
N MET A 186 4.76 -20.48 -32.36
CA MET A 186 5.45 -19.80 -31.27
C MET A 186 4.50 -19.55 -30.08
N GLY A 187 4.30 -20.57 -29.23
CA GLY A 187 3.56 -20.37 -27.99
C GLY A 187 3.20 -21.64 -27.22
N SER A 188 2.86 -21.45 -25.94
CA SER A 188 2.41 -22.51 -25.01
C SER A 188 0.98 -22.97 -25.34
N ILE A 189 0.78 -23.69 -26.46
CA ILE A 189 -0.55 -24.13 -26.91
C ILE A 189 -1.24 -25.09 -25.92
N GLN A 190 -0.46 -25.83 -25.12
CA GLN A 190 -0.92 -26.90 -24.22
C GLN A 190 -1.89 -26.43 -23.11
N TYR A 191 -1.97 -25.11 -22.84
CA TYR A 191 -2.83 -24.50 -21.80
C TYR A 191 -4.02 -23.73 -22.39
N MET A 192 -4.21 -23.73 -23.71
CA MET A 192 -5.32 -23.03 -24.34
C MET A 192 -6.65 -23.69 -24.00
N SER A 193 -7.71 -22.89 -23.89
CA SER A 193 -9.08 -23.37 -23.78
C SER A 193 -9.66 -23.78 -25.15
N PRO A 194 -10.70 -24.64 -25.18
CA PRO A 194 -11.41 -24.99 -26.42
C PRO A 194 -11.86 -23.76 -27.22
N GLU A 195 -12.39 -22.72 -26.57
CA GLU A 195 -12.82 -21.48 -27.20
C GLU A 195 -11.66 -20.66 -27.80
N GLN A 196 -10.47 -20.67 -27.17
CA GLN A 196 -9.25 -20.07 -27.73
C GLN A 196 -8.72 -20.84 -28.95
N VAL A 197 -8.95 -22.16 -29.03
CA VAL A 197 -8.56 -22.99 -30.18
C VAL A 197 -9.50 -22.77 -31.38
N HIS A 198 -10.80 -22.68 -31.15
CA HIS A 198 -11.78 -22.39 -32.20
C HIS A 198 -11.78 -20.93 -32.68
N GLY A 199 -11.15 -20.01 -31.95
CA GLY A 199 -11.27 -18.56 -32.20
C GLY A 199 -12.67 -18.01 -31.88
N SER A 200 -13.40 -18.68 -30.97
CA SER A 200 -14.72 -18.26 -30.49
C SER A 200 -14.63 -17.05 -29.54
N HIS A 201 -15.76 -16.60 -28.98
CA HIS A 201 -15.72 -15.57 -27.95
C HIS A 201 -14.99 -16.09 -26.70
N VAL A 202 -13.97 -15.34 -26.24
CA VAL A 202 -13.13 -15.69 -25.10
C VAL A 202 -13.48 -14.81 -23.91
N ASP A 203 -14.18 -15.38 -22.93
CA ASP A 203 -14.51 -14.75 -21.66
C ASP A 203 -13.58 -15.23 -20.52
N LEU A 204 -13.87 -14.80 -19.28
CA LEU A 204 -13.09 -15.10 -18.08
C LEU A 204 -12.92 -16.59 -17.76
N ARG A 205 -13.83 -17.45 -18.26
CA ARG A 205 -13.80 -18.91 -18.07
C ARG A 205 -12.71 -19.61 -18.89
N THR A 206 -12.02 -18.88 -19.76
CA THR A 206 -10.77 -19.33 -20.38
C THR A 206 -9.65 -19.50 -19.35
N ASP A 207 -9.52 -18.57 -18.40
CA ASP A 207 -8.44 -18.59 -17.41
C ASP A 207 -8.68 -19.70 -16.38
N ILE A 208 -9.96 -19.98 -16.09
CA ILE A 208 -10.41 -21.10 -15.27
C ILE A 208 -9.95 -22.43 -15.91
N PHE A 209 -10.19 -22.64 -17.20
CA PHE A 209 -9.73 -23.85 -17.91
C PHE A 209 -8.19 -23.97 -17.90
N SER A 210 -7.46 -22.89 -18.24
CA SER A 210 -6.00 -22.88 -18.20
C SER A 210 -5.44 -23.12 -16.79
N THR A 211 -6.14 -22.66 -15.75
CA THR A 211 -5.81 -22.96 -14.34
C THR A 211 -6.10 -24.43 -13.99
N GLY A 212 -7.12 -25.04 -14.60
CA GLY A 212 -7.35 -26.48 -14.56
C GLY A 212 -6.19 -27.29 -15.16
N VAL A 213 -5.65 -26.85 -16.30
CA VAL A 213 -4.48 -27.48 -16.94
C VAL A 213 -3.25 -27.34 -16.05
N LEU A 214 -3.04 -26.15 -15.46
CA LEU A 214 -1.98 -25.90 -14.49
C LEU A 214 -2.09 -26.83 -13.27
N LEU A 215 -3.27 -26.94 -12.66
CA LEU A 215 -3.51 -27.84 -11.52
C LEU A 215 -3.24 -29.30 -11.89
N TYR A 216 -3.75 -29.77 -13.03
CA TYR A 216 -3.51 -31.13 -13.52
C TYR A 216 -2.01 -31.42 -13.64
N GLN A 217 -1.26 -30.51 -14.24
CA GLN A 217 0.18 -30.64 -14.41
C GLN A 217 0.94 -30.58 -13.08
N MET A 218 0.56 -29.69 -12.16
CA MET A 218 1.15 -29.65 -10.83
C MET A 218 0.90 -30.95 -10.05
N LEU A 219 -0.26 -31.58 -10.22
CA LEU A 219 -0.60 -32.85 -9.58
C LEU A 219 0.22 -34.02 -10.17
N THR A 220 0.27 -34.14 -11.49
CA THR A 220 0.77 -35.34 -12.21
C THR A 220 2.17 -35.21 -12.82
N ASN A 221 2.74 -34.00 -12.86
CA ASN A 221 3.93 -33.61 -13.62
C ASN A 221 3.83 -33.77 -15.15
N ILE A 222 2.63 -34.03 -15.71
CA ILE A 222 2.39 -34.16 -17.15
C ILE A 222 1.22 -33.29 -17.63
N LEU A 223 1.09 -33.05 -18.92
CA LEU A 223 0.01 -32.23 -19.49
C LEU A 223 -1.19 -33.09 -19.92
N PRO A 224 -2.44 -32.68 -19.62
CA PRO A 224 -3.63 -33.51 -19.85
C PRO A 224 -3.94 -33.75 -21.33
N PHE A 225 -3.56 -32.82 -22.22
CA PHE A 225 -3.95 -32.81 -23.63
C PHE A 225 -2.76 -32.93 -24.60
N GLU A 226 -1.61 -33.42 -24.14
CA GLU A 226 -0.39 -33.48 -24.96
C GLU A 226 -0.51 -34.43 -26.16
N GLY A 227 -0.22 -33.91 -27.36
CA GLY A 227 -0.23 -34.65 -28.62
C GLY A 227 1.17 -34.86 -29.20
N LYS A 228 1.28 -35.69 -30.25
CA LYS A 228 2.55 -35.94 -30.97
C LYS A 228 3.07 -34.70 -31.72
N ASP A 229 2.18 -33.77 -32.01
CA ASP A 229 2.41 -32.52 -32.71
C ASP A 229 1.38 -31.47 -32.23
N ALA A 230 1.48 -30.25 -32.77
CA ALA A 230 0.58 -29.15 -32.40
C ALA A 230 -0.88 -29.38 -32.81
N GLY A 231 -1.15 -29.96 -33.98
CA GLY A 231 -2.51 -30.25 -34.44
C GLY A 231 -3.18 -31.32 -33.57
N ALA A 232 -2.45 -32.39 -33.25
CA ALA A 232 -2.90 -33.41 -32.31
C ALA A 232 -3.17 -32.83 -30.90
N THR A 233 -2.35 -31.89 -30.43
CA THR A 233 -2.53 -31.22 -29.13
C THR A 233 -3.79 -30.35 -29.13
N LEU A 234 -4.02 -29.56 -30.18
CA LEU A 234 -5.22 -28.73 -30.33
C LEU A 234 -6.50 -29.58 -30.43
N LEU A 235 -6.45 -30.70 -31.15
CA LEU A 235 -7.57 -31.64 -31.25
C LEU A 235 -7.96 -32.24 -29.88
N LYS A 236 -6.96 -32.63 -29.07
CA LYS A 236 -7.17 -33.11 -27.70
C LYS A 236 -7.73 -32.03 -26.77
N ILE A 237 -7.26 -30.79 -26.88
CA ILE A 237 -7.79 -29.67 -26.11
C ILE A 237 -9.29 -29.51 -26.39
N VAL A 238 -9.73 -29.67 -27.64
CA VAL A 238 -11.16 -29.60 -28.00
C VAL A 238 -11.96 -30.83 -27.57
N HIS A 239 -11.52 -32.04 -27.91
CA HIS A 239 -12.37 -33.25 -27.82
C HIS A 239 -12.07 -34.17 -26.63
N ASP A 240 -10.81 -34.49 -26.36
CA ASP A 240 -10.43 -35.56 -25.42
C ASP A 240 -10.66 -35.15 -23.95
N PRO A 241 -11.29 -35.97 -23.09
CA PRO A 241 -11.32 -35.72 -21.65
C PRO A 241 -9.90 -35.80 -21.05
N PRO A 242 -9.62 -35.12 -19.92
CA PRO A 242 -8.35 -35.30 -19.21
C PRO A 242 -8.21 -36.76 -18.74
N PRO A 243 -7.02 -37.38 -18.84
CA PRO A 243 -6.81 -38.73 -18.31
C PRO A 243 -7.04 -38.78 -16.78
N PRO A 244 -7.63 -39.86 -16.21
CA PRO A 244 -7.85 -39.96 -14.76
C PRO A 244 -6.57 -39.84 -13.92
N LEU A 245 -6.66 -39.19 -12.76
CA LEU A 245 -5.51 -39.02 -11.85
C LEU A 245 -4.94 -40.35 -11.37
N SER A 246 -5.78 -41.36 -11.18
CA SER A 246 -5.41 -42.72 -10.76
C SER A 246 -4.43 -43.45 -11.68
N ASN A 247 -4.24 -42.98 -12.92
CA ASN A 247 -3.18 -43.49 -13.80
C ASN A 247 -1.77 -43.04 -13.37
N PHE A 248 -1.65 -42.01 -12.53
CA PHE A 248 -0.39 -41.36 -12.16
C PHE A 248 -0.20 -41.25 -10.64
N LEU A 249 -1.28 -41.12 -9.88
CA LEU A 249 -1.28 -40.95 -8.42
C LEU A 249 -1.91 -42.18 -7.73
N ARG A 250 -1.16 -42.80 -6.82
CA ARG A 250 -1.63 -43.96 -6.03
C ARG A 250 -2.59 -43.58 -4.91
N GLU A 251 -2.35 -42.43 -4.28
CA GLU A 251 -3.14 -41.91 -3.17
C GLU A 251 -3.39 -40.42 -3.40
N TYR A 252 -4.66 -40.05 -3.50
CA TYR A 252 -5.11 -38.66 -3.63
C TYR A 252 -6.60 -38.57 -3.21
N PRO A 253 -7.11 -37.38 -2.86
CA PRO A 253 -8.53 -37.20 -2.54
C PRO A 253 -9.42 -37.33 -3.79
N PRO A 254 -10.50 -38.14 -3.77
CA PRO A 254 -11.34 -38.37 -4.96
C PRO A 254 -12.05 -37.10 -5.45
N GLU A 255 -12.22 -36.09 -4.60
CA GLU A 255 -12.79 -34.80 -4.97
C GLU A 255 -11.94 -34.06 -6.02
N LEU A 256 -10.64 -34.38 -6.14
CA LEU A 256 -9.80 -33.83 -7.21
C LEU A 256 -10.25 -34.28 -8.60
N ASP A 257 -10.72 -35.52 -8.79
CA ASP A 257 -11.23 -35.94 -10.09
C ASP A 257 -12.51 -35.16 -10.44
N THR A 258 -13.39 -34.90 -9.47
CA THR A 258 -14.59 -34.07 -9.66
C THR A 258 -14.26 -32.62 -10.00
N ILE A 259 -13.33 -31.99 -9.25
CA ILE A 259 -12.87 -30.62 -9.50
C ILE A 259 -12.20 -30.52 -10.87
N LEU A 260 -11.32 -31.48 -11.23
CA LEU A 260 -10.65 -31.53 -12.53
C LEU A 260 -11.62 -31.74 -13.69
N GLN A 261 -12.59 -32.64 -13.54
CA GLN A 261 -13.62 -32.89 -14.55
C GLN A 261 -14.46 -31.62 -14.82
N ARG A 262 -14.81 -30.85 -13.77
CA ARG A 262 -15.57 -29.60 -13.91
C ARG A 262 -14.72 -28.46 -14.48
N VAL A 263 -13.50 -28.23 -13.98
CA VAL A 263 -12.64 -27.13 -14.45
C VAL A 263 -12.12 -27.34 -15.87
N LEU A 264 -11.93 -28.59 -16.30
CA LEU A 264 -11.54 -28.97 -17.67
C LEU A 264 -12.73 -29.38 -18.56
N ALA A 265 -13.97 -29.08 -18.16
CA ALA A 265 -15.14 -29.31 -18.98
C ALA A 265 -15.04 -28.53 -20.31
N LYS A 266 -15.42 -29.16 -21.42
CA LYS A 266 -15.17 -28.59 -22.76
C LYS A 266 -16.05 -27.37 -23.03
N GLN A 267 -17.35 -27.44 -22.73
CA GLN A 267 -18.23 -26.28 -22.80
C GLN A 267 -17.95 -25.32 -21.63
N PRO A 268 -17.84 -23.99 -21.87
CA PRO A 268 -17.65 -23.02 -20.78
C PRO A 268 -18.78 -23.01 -19.73
N ASP A 269 -20.01 -23.32 -20.14
CA ASP A 269 -21.18 -23.32 -19.25
C ASP A 269 -21.17 -24.50 -18.25
N ASP A 270 -20.48 -25.60 -18.56
CA ASP A 270 -20.31 -26.76 -17.67
C ASP A 270 -19.22 -26.54 -16.59
N ARG A 271 -18.42 -25.46 -16.72
CA ARG A 271 -17.28 -25.17 -15.82
C ARG A 271 -17.71 -24.52 -14.50
N TYR A 272 -16.72 -24.22 -13.66
CA TYR A 272 -16.83 -23.14 -12.68
C TYR A 272 -17.09 -21.82 -13.41
N GLN A 273 -18.07 -21.04 -12.95
CA GLN A 273 -18.46 -19.81 -13.65
C GLN A 273 -17.64 -18.59 -13.19
N THR A 274 -16.98 -18.69 -12.03
CA THR A 274 -16.02 -17.72 -11.50
C THR A 274 -14.78 -18.43 -10.96
N ALA A 275 -13.63 -17.74 -10.95
CA ALA A 275 -12.42 -18.25 -10.31
C ALA A 275 -12.61 -18.44 -8.79
N THR A 276 -13.51 -17.67 -8.17
CA THR A 276 -13.86 -17.74 -6.75
C THR A 276 -14.54 -19.07 -6.36
N GLU A 277 -15.41 -19.64 -7.21
CA GLU A 277 -15.98 -20.97 -6.96
C GLU A 277 -14.90 -22.06 -6.96
N LEU A 278 -13.96 -22.01 -7.92
CA LEU A 278 -12.84 -22.95 -7.99
C LEU A 278 -11.91 -22.78 -6.78
N ALA A 279 -11.63 -21.54 -6.36
CA ALA A 279 -10.87 -21.25 -5.15
C ALA A 279 -11.55 -21.84 -3.90
N PHE A 280 -12.89 -21.77 -3.80
CA PHE A 280 -13.66 -22.27 -2.68
C PHE A 280 -13.57 -23.80 -2.55
N ASP A 281 -13.85 -24.55 -3.62
CA ASP A 281 -13.77 -26.02 -3.62
C ASP A 281 -12.35 -26.52 -3.29
N LEU A 282 -11.33 -25.90 -3.91
CA LEU A 282 -9.93 -26.20 -3.63
C LEU A 282 -9.54 -25.87 -2.18
N SER A 283 -10.01 -24.75 -1.63
CA SER A 283 -9.73 -24.33 -0.25
C SER A 283 -10.36 -25.27 0.78
N HIS A 284 -11.60 -25.72 0.56
CA HIS A 284 -12.25 -26.67 1.45
C HIS A 284 -11.51 -28.02 1.47
N LEU A 285 -11.00 -28.47 0.31
CA LEU A 285 -10.17 -29.65 0.23
C LEU A 285 -8.80 -29.46 0.90
N GLU A 286 -8.13 -28.33 0.66
CA GLU A 286 -6.85 -27.98 1.27
C GLU A 286 -6.96 -27.90 2.81
N GLU A 287 -8.03 -27.30 3.33
CA GLU A 287 -8.28 -27.23 4.78
C GLU A 287 -8.50 -28.61 5.39
N ARG A 288 -9.29 -29.48 4.73
CA ARG A 288 -9.51 -30.85 5.19
C ARG A 288 -8.21 -31.68 5.23
N LEU A 289 -7.34 -31.49 4.24
CA LEU A 289 -6.00 -32.10 4.20
C LEU A 289 -5.12 -31.56 5.34
N LYS A 290 -5.05 -30.24 5.51
CA LYS A 290 -4.34 -29.59 6.63
C LYS A 290 -4.80 -30.13 7.98
N ARG A 291 -6.12 -30.21 8.22
CA ARG A 291 -6.70 -30.78 9.45
C ARG A 291 -6.26 -32.23 9.68
N LYS A 292 -6.33 -33.11 8.67
CA LYS A 292 -5.87 -34.52 8.77
C LYS A 292 -4.36 -34.62 9.02
N ARG A 293 -3.55 -33.73 8.44
CA ARG A 293 -2.10 -33.69 8.67
C ARG A 293 -1.78 -33.19 10.08
N ILE A 294 -2.48 -32.15 10.56
CA ILE A 294 -2.34 -31.60 11.90
C ILE A 294 -2.68 -32.66 12.97
N SER A 295 -3.74 -33.46 12.80
CA SER A 295 -4.07 -34.51 13.78
C SER A 295 -2.96 -35.57 13.90
N VAL A 296 -2.35 -36.00 12.79
CA VAL A 296 -1.22 -36.95 12.83
C VAL A 296 0.03 -36.33 13.46
N TYR A 297 0.31 -35.05 13.18
CA TYR A 297 1.41 -34.35 13.84
C TYR A 297 1.16 -34.14 15.34
N LEU A 298 -0.08 -33.85 15.76
CA LEU A 298 -0.45 -33.76 17.18
C LEU A 298 -0.28 -35.10 17.90
N GLU A 299 -0.74 -36.21 17.31
CA GLU A 299 -0.61 -37.55 17.90
C GLU A 299 0.86 -37.94 18.14
N VAL A 300 1.73 -37.72 17.14
CA VAL A 300 3.18 -37.98 17.24
C VAL A 300 3.87 -37.04 18.24
N VAL A 301 3.41 -35.78 18.35
CA VAL A 301 3.90 -34.83 19.35
C VAL A 301 3.47 -35.23 20.75
N GLU A 302 2.19 -35.52 20.98
CA GLU A 302 1.66 -35.85 22.31
C GLU A 302 2.28 -37.16 22.84
N GLN A 303 2.56 -38.12 21.95
CA GLN A 303 3.40 -39.28 22.30
C GLN A 303 4.85 -38.88 22.64
N SER A 304 5.50 -38.03 21.84
CA SER A 304 6.89 -37.60 22.09
C SER A 304 7.03 -36.75 23.37
N VAL A 305 5.97 -36.03 23.75
CA VAL A 305 5.81 -35.30 25.02
C VAL A 305 5.64 -36.27 26.19
N ALA A 306 4.81 -37.31 26.04
CA ALA A 306 4.65 -38.36 27.05
C ALA A 306 5.93 -39.18 27.26
N ASP A 307 6.69 -39.43 26.19
CA ASP A 307 8.03 -40.07 26.23
C ASP A 307 9.12 -39.15 26.82
N GLY A 308 8.81 -37.89 27.16
CA GLY A 308 9.78 -36.92 27.70
C GLY A 308 10.83 -36.44 26.69
N GLN A 309 10.61 -36.61 25.39
CA GLN A 309 11.54 -36.25 24.31
C GLN A 309 11.39 -34.76 23.95
N TRP A 310 11.73 -33.87 24.89
CA TRP A 310 11.37 -32.45 24.83
C TRP A 310 11.90 -31.72 23.59
N ASP A 311 13.19 -31.83 23.24
CA ASP A 311 13.77 -31.14 22.07
C ASP A 311 13.14 -31.57 20.73
N LYS A 312 12.87 -32.88 20.58
CA LYS A 312 12.18 -33.45 19.42
C LYS A 312 10.73 -32.95 19.36
N SER A 313 10.05 -32.94 20.51
CA SER A 313 8.68 -32.40 20.63
C SER A 313 8.64 -30.91 20.27
N ARG A 314 9.62 -30.12 20.74
CA ARG A 314 9.80 -28.70 20.38
C ARG A 314 9.97 -28.53 18.87
N GLU A 315 10.79 -29.36 18.22
CA GLU A 315 10.97 -29.28 16.77
C GLU A 315 9.67 -29.62 16.03
N GLN A 316 9.03 -30.74 16.36
CA GLN A 316 7.78 -31.17 15.74
C GLN A 316 6.64 -30.15 15.93
N LEU A 317 6.57 -29.51 17.10
CA LEU A 317 5.64 -28.42 17.37
C LEU A 317 5.94 -27.15 16.55
N LEU A 318 7.22 -26.81 16.36
CA LEU A 318 7.63 -25.72 15.47
C LEU A 318 7.38 -26.05 13.98
N GLN A 319 7.42 -27.34 13.59
CA GLN A 319 7.00 -27.77 12.25
C GLN A 319 5.47 -27.67 12.09
N LEU A 320 4.69 -28.09 13.10
CA LEU A 320 3.23 -27.99 13.12
C LEU A 320 2.78 -26.51 13.04
N LEU A 321 3.39 -25.62 13.85
CA LEU A 321 3.08 -24.19 13.84
C LEU A 321 3.52 -23.44 12.56
N LYS A 322 4.33 -24.07 11.68
CA LYS A 322 4.53 -23.58 10.30
C LYS A 322 3.34 -23.91 9.39
N ILE A 323 2.66 -25.04 9.63
CA ILE A 323 1.48 -25.49 8.88
C ILE A 323 0.24 -24.71 9.33
N ASP A 324 0.05 -24.56 10.63
CA ASP A 324 -1.05 -23.81 11.26
C ASP A 324 -0.52 -22.93 12.40
N ARG A 325 -0.32 -21.64 12.10
CA ARG A 325 0.14 -20.63 13.07
C ARG A 325 -0.88 -20.28 14.15
N GLN A 326 -2.15 -20.68 13.99
CA GLN A 326 -3.24 -20.39 14.92
C GLN A 326 -3.57 -21.60 15.80
N ASN A 327 -2.82 -22.70 15.69
CA ASN A 327 -3.08 -23.92 16.44
C ASN A 327 -2.88 -23.72 17.95
N VAL A 328 -4.01 -23.60 18.68
CA VAL A 328 -4.00 -23.37 20.13
C VAL A 328 -3.33 -24.53 20.86
N ARG A 329 -3.68 -25.78 20.54
CA ARG A 329 -3.15 -26.97 21.22
C ARG A 329 -1.63 -27.10 21.05
N ALA A 330 -1.12 -26.90 19.84
CA ALA A 330 0.32 -26.89 19.60
C ALA A 330 1.03 -25.72 20.30
N SER A 331 0.39 -24.55 20.40
CA SER A 331 0.94 -23.39 21.13
C SER A 331 1.01 -23.64 22.65
N GLU A 332 0.02 -24.33 23.21
CA GLU A 332 0.00 -24.74 24.62
C GLU A 332 1.08 -25.78 24.93
N LEU A 333 1.14 -26.84 24.12
CA LEU A 333 2.16 -27.89 24.23
C LEU A 333 3.58 -27.32 24.06
N LEU A 334 3.79 -26.37 23.14
CA LEU A 334 5.10 -25.74 22.96
C LEU A 334 5.53 -24.93 24.19
N ARG A 335 4.59 -24.25 24.84
CA ARG A 335 4.86 -23.55 26.11
C ARG A 335 5.21 -24.54 27.23
N GLU A 336 4.50 -25.66 27.32
CA GLU A 336 4.78 -26.71 28.31
C GLU A 336 6.16 -27.35 28.09
N VAL A 337 6.46 -27.76 26.85
CA VAL A 337 7.77 -28.30 26.45
C VAL A 337 8.89 -27.30 26.74
N GLN A 338 8.72 -26.02 26.42
CA GLN A 338 9.71 -24.97 26.75
C GLN A 338 9.92 -24.81 28.26
N GLN A 339 8.86 -24.95 29.07
CA GLN A 339 8.98 -24.90 30.54
C GLN A 339 9.74 -26.10 31.10
N GLN A 340 9.56 -27.31 30.55
CA GLN A 340 10.33 -28.49 30.98
C GLN A 340 11.80 -28.40 30.58
N ILE A 341 12.11 -27.91 29.37
CA ILE A 341 13.50 -27.69 28.91
C ILE A 341 14.19 -26.66 29.81
N GLN A 342 13.58 -25.50 30.04
CA GLN A 342 14.13 -24.48 30.95
C GLN A 342 14.32 -25.01 32.38
N LYS A 343 13.45 -25.92 32.84
CA LYS A 343 13.58 -26.58 34.15
C LYS A 343 14.74 -27.57 34.19
N GLN A 344 15.01 -28.30 33.11
CA GLN A 344 16.17 -29.19 32.98
C GLN A 344 17.48 -28.38 32.92
N GLU A 345 17.57 -27.39 32.02
CA GLU A 345 18.73 -26.48 31.89
C GLU A 345 19.08 -25.80 33.23
N ARG A 346 18.05 -25.34 33.96
CA ARG A 346 18.20 -24.75 35.30
C ARG A 346 18.73 -25.76 36.32
N ALA A 347 18.21 -26.99 36.32
CA ALA A 347 18.65 -28.05 37.24
C ALA A 347 20.03 -28.65 36.89
N GLU A 348 20.48 -28.56 35.63
CA GLU A 348 21.86 -28.86 35.23
C GLU A 348 22.81 -27.76 35.71
N ARG A 349 22.49 -26.50 35.39
CA ARG A 349 23.31 -25.36 35.80
C ARG A 349 23.48 -25.22 37.31
N ILE A 350 22.47 -25.59 38.10
CA ILE A 350 22.58 -25.65 39.58
C ILE A 350 23.56 -26.75 39.99
N ARG A 351 23.52 -27.94 39.38
CA ARG A 351 24.46 -29.04 39.68
C ARG A 351 25.91 -28.68 39.32
N ASP A 352 26.12 -28.00 38.19
CA ASP A 352 27.46 -27.53 37.80
C ASP A 352 28.04 -26.52 38.80
N LEU A 353 27.19 -25.59 39.28
CA LEU A 353 27.57 -24.59 40.28
C LEU A 353 27.72 -25.17 41.69
N GLU A 354 26.90 -26.16 42.08
CA GLU A 354 27.11 -26.96 43.29
C GLU A 354 28.48 -27.67 43.23
N THR A 355 28.81 -28.30 42.11
CA THR A 355 30.12 -28.95 41.89
C THR A 355 31.28 -27.94 42.04
N GLN A 356 31.19 -26.79 41.39
CA GLN A 356 32.20 -25.71 41.50
C GLN A 356 32.31 -25.13 42.91
N ALA A 357 31.21 -25.08 43.66
CA ALA A 357 31.21 -24.70 45.07
C ALA A 357 31.92 -25.75 45.93
N GLU A 358 31.63 -27.04 45.75
CA GLU A 358 32.29 -28.14 46.49
C GLU A 358 33.81 -28.16 46.20
N GLU A 359 34.25 -27.96 44.94
CA GLU A 359 35.67 -27.79 44.59
C GLU A 359 36.33 -26.55 45.21
N ALA A 360 35.60 -25.44 45.34
CA ALA A 360 36.08 -24.25 46.04
C ALA A 360 36.20 -24.45 47.56
N ILE A 361 35.24 -25.15 48.18
CA ILE A 361 35.27 -25.52 49.60
C ILE A 361 36.46 -26.45 49.88
N ALA A 362 36.71 -27.44 49.02
CA ALA A 362 37.84 -28.35 49.13
C ALA A 362 39.20 -27.62 49.06
N ARG A 363 39.31 -26.56 48.24
CA ARG A 363 40.48 -25.68 48.16
C ARG A 363 40.54 -24.61 49.27
N ASN A 364 39.61 -24.62 50.24
CA ASN A 364 39.42 -23.59 51.27
C ASN A 364 39.24 -22.17 50.71
N ALA A 365 38.78 -22.05 49.46
CA ALA A 365 38.61 -20.80 48.74
C ALA A 365 37.20 -20.22 48.99
N LEU A 366 36.95 -19.82 50.24
CA LEU A 366 35.61 -19.53 50.77
C LEU A 366 34.85 -18.46 49.96
N ASP A 367 35.55 -17.43 49.48
CA ASP A 367 34.96 -16.39 48.61
C ASP A 367 34.53 -16.91 47.23
N GLU A 368 35.16 -17.97 46.70
CA GLU A 368 34.71 -18.59 45.45
C GLU A 368 33.47 -19.45 45.70
N ALA A 369 33.51 -20.25 46.76
CA ALA A 369 32.39 -21.08 47.19
C ALA A 369 31.12 -20.25 47.43
N LEU A 370 31.25 -19.12 48.15
CA LEU A 370 30.13 -18.20 48.38
C LEU A 370 29.58 -17.64 47.07
N ARG A 371 30.43 -17.19 46.13
CA ARG A 371 29.94 -16.71 44.82
C ARG A 371 29.16 -17.77 44.06
N TYR A 372 29.66 -19.01 44.00
CA TYR A 372 28.93 -20.10 43.32
C TYR A 372 27.61 -20.44 44.02
N LEU A 373 27.61 -20.54 45.35
CA LEU A 373 26.39 -20.83 46.14
C LEU A 373 25.36 -19.70 46.08
N SER A 374 25.76 -18.42 46.09
CA SER A 374 24.85 -17.30 45.89
C SER A 374 24.22 -17.31 44.48
N VAL A 375 24.97 -17.70 43.44
CA VAL A 375 24.40 -17.86 42.09
C VAL A 375 23.45 -19.05 42.03
N SER A 376 23.76 -20.19 42.66
CA SER A 376 22.83 -21.32 42.77
C SER A 376 21.56 -20.96 43.56
N LEU A 377 21.66 -20.16 44.62
CA LEU A 377 20.50 -19.68 45.39
C LEU A 377 19.64 -18.69 44.60
N ASN A 378 20.24 -17.80 43.80
CA ASN A 378 19.48 -16.97 42.86
C ASN A 378 18.83 -17.82 41.74
N LEU A 379 19.36 -19.01 41.45
CA LEU A 379 18.76 -19.98 40.55
C LEU A 379 17.75 -20.91 41.23
N ASP A 380 17.73 -21.06 42.56
CA ASP A 380 16.64 -21.72 43.30
C ASP A 380 16.54 -21.24 44.76
N GLU A 381 15.80 -20.15 44.96
CA GLU A 381 15.53 -19.55 46.27
C GLU A 381 14.79 -20.53 47.23
N GLY A 382 14.14 -21.56 46.69
CA GLY A 382 13.39 -22.55 47.47
C GLY A 382 14.27 -23.62 48.12
N ASN A 383 15.49 -23.84 47.63
CA ASN A 383 16.33 -24.97 48.03
C ASN A 383 16.91 -24.78 49.46
N PRO A 384 16.56 -25.64 50.44
CA PRO A 384 17.06 -25.52 51.81
C PRO A 384 18.54 -25.93 51.92
N ARG A 385 18.96 -26.99 51.23
CA ARG A 385 20.36 -27.51 51.27
C ARG A 385 21.35 -26.46 50.78
N LEU A 386 21.03 -25.74 49.70
CA LEU A 386 21.85 -24.64 49.19
C LEU A 386 21.99 -23.50 50.20
N ARG A 387 20.91 -23.16 50.93
CA ARG A 387 20.90 -22.09 51.94
C ARG A 387 21.71 -22.49 53.17
N GLU A 388 21.49 -23.69 53.70
CA GLU A 388 22.26 -24.26 54.81
C GLU A 388 23.76 -24.30 54.50
N LEU A 389 24.13 -24.74 53.29
CA LEU A 389 25.53 -24.78 52.85
C LEU A 389 26.14 -23.39 52.67
N HIS A 390 25.41 -22.45 52.06
CA HIS A 390 25.83 -21.05 51.92
C HIS A 390 26.10 -20.41 53.28
N ASP A 391 25.15 -20.53 54.22
CA ASP A 391 25.22 -19.86 55.51
C ASP A 391 26.32 -20.48 56.41
N ALA A 392 26.55 -21.80 56.32
CA ALA A 392 27.67 -22.46 56.99
C ALA A 392 29.05 -22.02 56.46
N ILE A 393 29.20 -21.82 55.15
CA ILE A 393 30.44 -21.29 54.55
C ILE A 393 30.61 -19.80 54.88
N GLN A 394 29.52 -19.02 54.92
CA GLN A 394 29.53 -17.61 55.29
C GLN A 394 29.96 -17.43 56.75
N GLU A 395 29.47 -18.26 57.68
CA GLU A 395 29.93 -18.23 59.07
C GLU A 395 31.40 -18.64 59.19
N ARG A 396 31.82 -19.70 58.47
CA ARG A 396 33.23 -20.13 58.41
C ARG A 396 34.14 -19.01 57.91
N LYS A 397 33.72 -18.23 56.91
CA LYS A 397 34.45 -17.04 56.44
C LYS A 397 34.51 -15.97 57.52
N GLN A 398 33.38 -15.57 58.11
CA GLN A 398 33.34 -14.52 59.15
C GLN A 398 34.22 -14.84 60.36
N ARG A 399 34.30 -16.12 60.77
CA ARG A 399 35.23 -16.58 61.80
C ARG A 399 36.69 -16.39 61.38
N ALA A 400 37.05 -16.77 60.15
CA ALA A 400 38.41 -16.64 59.62
C ALA A 400 38.85 -15.16 59.48
N ASP A 401 38.01 -14.31 58.88
CA ASP A 401 38.28 -12.88 58.70
C ASP A 401 38.52 -12.19 60.05
N ARG A 402 37.71 -12.51 61.06
CA ARG A 402 37.82 -11.93 62.40
C ARG A 402 39.08 -12.38 63.14
N VAL A 403 39.53 -13.61 62.94
CA VAL A 403 40.81 -14.09 63.49
C VAL A 403 41.99 -13.42 62.78
N ALA A 404 41.93 -13.24 61.46
CA ALA A 404 42.94 -12.50 60.71
C ALA A 404 43.05 -11.04 61.15
N GLU A 405 41.92 -10.35 61.39
CA GLU A 405 41.91 -8.99 61.91
C GLU A 405 42.54 -8.90 63.31
N LEU A 406 42.15 -9.79 64.24
CA LEU A 406 42.69 -9.82 65.60
C LEU A 406 44.19 -10.15 65.62
N LEU A 407 44.66 -11.00 64.71
CA LEU A 407 46.08 -11.29 64.50
C LEU A 407 46.84 -10.09 63.93
N ALA A 408 46.27 -9.35 62.97
CA ALA A 408 46.90 -8.15 62.42
C ALA A 408 47.03 -7.05 63.49
N ARG A 409 45.99 -6.85 64.31
CA ARG A 409 46.01 -5.96 65.49
C ARG A 409 47.07 -6.39 66.49
N ALA A 410 47.11 -7.69 66.85
CA ALA A 410 48.07 -8.23 67.82
C ALA A 410 49.54 -8.09 67.35
N LYS A 411 49.82 -8.31 66.05
CA LYS A 411 51.16 -8.09 65.47
C LYS A 411 51.54 -6.61 65.52
N SER A 412 50.65 -5.72 65.05
CA SER A 412 50.89 -4.26 65.07
C SER A 412 51.17 -3.72 66.48
N SER A 413 50.38 -4.13 67.49
CA SER A 413 50.63 -3.71 68.88
C SER A 413 51.94 -4.28 69.46
N PHE A 414 52.35 -5.48 69.05
CA PHE A 414 53.65 -6.06 69.44
C PHE A 414 54.81 -5.28 68.81
N ASP A 415 54.70 -4.93 67.53
CA ASP A 415 55.68 -4.13 66.80
C ASP A 415 55.82 -2.70 67.34
N THR A 416 54.77 -2.15 67.98
CA THR A 416 54.80 -0.85 68.70
C THR A 416 55.11 -0.97 70.20
N GLU A 417 55.63 -2.12 70.67
CA GLU A 417 55.93 -2.42 72.08
C GLU A 417 54.75 -2.34 73.08
N ASP A 418 53.50 -2.26 72.60
CA ASP A 418 52.29 -2.30 73.42
C ASP A 418 51.89 -3.77 73.68
N LEU A 419 52.70 -4.41 74.52
CA LEU A 419 52.60 -5.84 74.82
C LEU A 419 51.29 -6.22 75.52
N GLU A 420 50.64 -5.30 76.24
CA GLU A 420 49.37 -5.58 76.93
C GLU A 420 48.20 -5.63 75.93
N ASN A 421 48.10 -4.65 75.01
CA ASN A 421 47.08 -4.69 73.95
C ASN A 421 47.38 -5.76 72.90
N ALA A 422 48.66 -6.07 72.63
CA ALA A 422 49.05 -7.22 71.82
C ALA A 422 48.58 -8.54 72.45
N LEU A 423 48.80 -8.73 73.76
CA LEU A 423 48.38 -9.92 74.48
C LEU A 423 46.85 -10.06 74.52
N ALA A 424 46.12 -8.97 74.76
CA ALA A 424 44.67 -8.96 74.74
C ALA A 424 44.12 -9.36 73.37
N SER A 425 44.68 -8.80 72.28
CA SER A 425 44.29 -9.11 70.91
C SER A 425 44.60 -10.56 70.52
N ALA A 426 45.78 -11.08 70.91
CA ALA A 426 46.16 -12.47 70.67
C ALA A 426 45.29 -13.47 71.46
N LYS A 427 44.91 -13.14 72.71
CA LYS A 427 43.93 -13.91 73.49
C LYS A 427 42.55 -13.91 72.84
N GLN A 428 42.09 -12.75 72.34
CA GLN A 428 40.81 -12.67 71.64
C GLN A 428 40.80 -13.51 70.35
N ALA A 429 41.88 -13.52 69.57
CA ALA A 429 42.01 -14.41 68.41
C ALA A 429 41.82 -15.90 68.81
N LEU A 430 42.47 -16.34 69.89
CA LEU A 430 42.33 -17.69 70.45
C LEU A 430 40.94 -18.00 71.04
N THR A 431 40.12 -17.00 71.38
CA THR A 431 38.72 -17.23 71.77
C THR A 431 37.77 -17.38 70.57
N VAL A 432 38.18 -16.95 69.37
CA VAL A 432 37.39 -17.12 68.13
C VAL A 432 37.81 -18.39 67.37
N ASP A 433 39.11 -18.69 67.34
CA ASP A 433 39.65 -19.96 66.85
C ASP A 433 40.75 -20.45 67.81
N ALA A 434 40.38 -21.38 68.69
CA ALA A 434 41.26 -21.95 69.70
C ALA A 434 42.38 -22.83 69.12
N GLU A 435 42.27 -23.28 67.86
CA GLU A 435 43.30 -24.08 67.19
C GLU A 435 44.18 -23.27 66.23
N ASN A 436 44.01 -21.94 66.17
CA ASN A 436 44.79 -21.10 65.28
C ASN A 436 46.29 -21.10 65.62
N LEU A 437 47.09 -21.74 64.77
CA LEU A 437 48.51 -21.94 65.02
C LEU A 437 49.33 -20.64 65.06
N GLU A 438 48.93 -19.59 64.32
CA GLU A 438 49.58 -18.28 64.44
C GLU A 438 49.23 -17.60 65.75
N ALA A 439 47.96 -17.63 66.17
CA ALA A 439 47.55 -17.03 67.44
C ALA A 439 48.23 -17.71 68.64
N LYS A 440 48.37 -19.04 68.62
CA LYS A 440 49.13 -19.80 69.64
C LYS A 440 50.59 -19.34 69.73
N LYS A 441 51.26 -19.19 68.58
CA LYS A 441 52.67 -18.75 68.51
C LYS A 441 52.86 -17.31 68.98
N LEU A 442 52.02 -16.38 68.50
CA LEU A 442 52.10 -14.96 68.83
C LEU A 442 51.80 -14.73 70.33
N HIS A 443 50.77 -15.38 70.86
CA HIS A 443 50.45 -15.36 72.29
C HIS A 443 51.63 -15.84 73.14
N ALA A 444 52.31 -16.93 72.76
CA ALA A 444 53.47 -17.43 73.50
C ALA A 444 54.65 -16.44 73.50
N ALA A 445 54.95 -15.82 72.35
CA ALA A 445 56.01 -14.81 72.25
C ALA A 445 55.76 -13.59 73.16
N ILE A 446 54.55 -13.04 73.15
CA ILE A 446 54.19 -11.85 73.94
C ILE A 446 54.29 -12.11 75.46
N ASN A 447 53.84 -13.28 75.95
CA ASN A 447 53.92 -13.59 77.39
C ASN A 447 55.37 -13.74 77.88
N ASN A 448 56.28 -14.25 77.04
CA ASN A 448 57.69 -14.40 77.42
C ASN A 448 58.37 -13.03 77.60
N GLU A 449 58.17 -12.10 76.66
CA GLU A 449 58.71 -10.73 76.75
C GLU A 449 58.14 -9.97 77.96
N LEU A 450 56.84 -10.11 78.23
CA LEU A 450 56.21 -9.53 79.42
C LEU A 450 56.80 -10.07 80.73
N SER A 451 57.13 -11.37 80.78
CA SER A 451 57.71 -12.02 81.96
C SER A 451 59.08 -11.43 82.31
N GLU A 452 59.98 -11.27 81.35
CA GLU A 452 61.31 -10.70 81.59
C GLU A 452 61.25 -9.21 81.93
N ARG A 453 60.41 -8.43 81.22
CA ARG A 453 60.16 -7.01 81.55
C ARG A 453 59.56 -6.84 82.94
N ALA A 454 58.74 -7.76 83.42
CA ALA A 454 58.16 -7.72 84.76
C ALA A 454 59.23 -7.93 85.85
N LYS A 455 60.13 -8.91 85.71
CA LYS A 455 61.23 -9.16 86.67
C LYS A 455 62.13 -7.93 86.82
N LEU A 456 62.58 -7.36 85.70
CA LEU A 456 63.43 -6.17 85.67
C LEU A 456 62.72 -4.96 86.30
N LYS A 457 61.44 -4.75 86.00
CA LYS A 457 60.62 -3.73 86.68
C LYS A 457 60.49 -4.01 88.17
N GLN A 458 60.36 -5.25 88.62
CA GLN A 458 60.15 -5.60 90.02
C GLN A 458 61.37 -5.30 90.89
N VAL A 459 62.58 -5.69 90.46
CA VAL A 459 63.85 -5.33 91.12
C VAL A 459 64.01 -3.81 91.16
N HIS A 460 63.84 -3.13 90.02
CA HIS A 460 63.95 -1.68 89.94
C HIS A 460 62.91 -0.95 90.82
N THR A 461 61.70 -1.50 90.94
CA THR A 461 60.63 -0.93 91.76
C THR A 461 60.89 -1.13 93.25
N GLN A 462 61.46 -2.25 93.70
CA GLN A 462 61.86 -2.39 95.11
C GLN A 462 63.00 -1.45 95.49
N LEU A 463 63.99 -1.26 94.60
CA LEU A 463 65.08 -0.29 94.79
C LEU A 463 64.58 1.17 94.75
N GLN A 464 63.66 1.51 93.85
CA GLN A 464 63.03 2.83 93.81
C GLN A 464 62.09 3.06 94.99
N GLU A 465 61.27 2.08 95.40
CA GLU A 465 60.36 2.25 96.52
C GLU A 465 61.15 2.35 97.83
N ALA A 466 62.26 1.61 98.01
CA ALA A 466 63.19 1.85 99.10
C ALA A 466 63.74 3.30 99.10
N ARG A 467 64.27 3.79 97.97
CA ARG A 467 64.69 5.21 97.80
C ARG A 467 63.56 6.19 98.11
N LYS A 468 62.33 5.87 97.71
CA LYS A 468 61.12 6.67 97.90
C LYS A 468 60.62 6.65 99.33
N GLN A 469 60.73 5.55 100.07
CA GLN A 469 60.41 5.48 101.50
C GLN A 469 61.46 6.25 102.33
N ILE A 470 62.75 6.17 101.97
CA ILE A 470 63.82 7.03 102.52
C ILE A 470 63.50 8.50 102.28
N SER A 471 63.33 8.93 101.02
CA SER A 471 63.04 10.34 100.72
C SER A 471 61.67 10.79 101.23
N SER A 472 60.70 9.87 101.38
CA SER A 472 59.38 10.16 101.95
C SER A 472 59.34 10.16 103.47
N ARG A 473 60.49 9.96 104.11
CA ARG A 473 60.70 9.93 105.56
C ARG A 473 60.04 8.77 106.31
N HIS A 474 59.56 7.75 105.59
CA HIS A 474 58.91 6.57 106.13
C HIS A 474 59.95 5.43 106.30
N PHE A 475 60.95 5.73 107.13
CA PHE A 475 62.25 5.07 107.09
C PHE A 475 62.30 3.60 107.55
N THR A 476 61.33 3.15 108.33
CA THR A 476 61.22 1.72 108.69
C THR A 476 60.81 0.85 107.50
N ALA A 477 59.83 1.29 106.70
CA ALA A 477 59.38 0.55 105.52
C ALA A 477 60.47 0.45 104.43
N ALA A 478 61.38 1.42 104.37
CA ALA A 478 62.51 1.40 103.44
C ALA A 478 63.46 0.21 103.63
N LEU A 479 63.73 -0.16 104.89
CA LEU A 479 64.78 -1.13 105.24
C LEU A 479 64.38 -2.57 104.90
N ASP A 480 63.11 -2.92 105.04
CA ASP A 480 62.62 -4.26 104.69
C ASP A 480 62.48 -4.47 103.17
N LEU A 481 62.20 -3.41 102.42
CA LEU A 481 62.14 -3.46 100.94
C LEU A 481 63.52 -3.73 100.30
N LEU A 482 64.61 -3.22 100.89
CA LEU A 482 65.97 -3.43 100.37
C LEU A 482 66.39 -4.91 100.42
N ARG A 483 66.01 -5.64 101.48
CA ARG A 483 66.27 -7.09 101.60
C ARG A 483 65.52 -7.94 100.57
N GLN A 484 64.36 -7.47 100.10
CA GLN A 484 63.56 -8.23 99.13
C GLN A 484 64.16 -8.16 97.73
N ALA A 485 64.78 -7.02 97.36
CA ALA A 485 65.47 -6.88 96.08
C ALA A 485 66.69 -7.82 95.97
N GLU A 486 67.47 -7.93 97.05
CA GLU A 486 68.68 -8.76 97.18
C GLU A 486 68.41 -10.27 96.96
N GLN A 487 67.18 -10.75 97.20
CA GLN A 487 66.79 -12.14 96.93
C GLN A 487 66.37 -12.41 95.47
N ILE A 488 66.12 -11.38 94.66
CA ILE A 488 65.66 -11.53 93.27
C ILE A 488 66.83 -11.41 92.28
N ASP A 489 67.79 -10.53 92.56
CA ASP A 489 69.03 -10.38 91.80
C ASP A 489 70.21 -10.02 92.75
N PRO A 490 71.12 -10.96 93.07
CA PRO A 490 72.19 -10.72 94.03
C PRO A 490 73.24 -9.67 93.63
N ASP A 491 73.43 -9.41 92.34
CA ASP A 491 74.45 -8.47 91.83
C ASP A 491 73.91 -7.05 91.57
N ALA A 492 72.68 -6.76 92.03
CA ALA A 492 71.97 -5.50 91.76
C ALA A 492 72.70 -4.25 92.32
N PRO A 493 73.16 -3.31 91.47
CA PRO A 493 73.98 -2.19 91.91
C PRO A 493 73.21 -1.12 92.68
N GLY A 494 73.65 -0.83 93.91
CA GLY A 494 73.20 0.31 94.71
C GLY A 494 72.37 0.01 95.96
N VAL A 495 72.20 -1.26 96.34
CA VAL A 495 71.49 -1.68 97.58
C VAL A 495 72.17 -1.11 98.84
N ASN A 496 73.47 -1.38 99.01
CA ASN A 496 74.22 -1.13 100.25
C ASN A 496 74.28 0.34 100.68
N GLU A 497 74.25 1.27 99.72
CA GLU A 497 74.37 2.72 99.99
C GLU A 497 73.09 3.33 100.61
N LEU A 498 71.94 2.66 100.41
CA LEU A 498 70.63 3.15 100.83
C LEU A 498 70.29 2.78 102.28
N VAL A 499 70.78 1.63 102.75
CA VAL A 499 70.58 1.14 104.13
C VAL A 499 71.07 2.17 105.15
N ALA A 500 72.21 2.82 104.89
CA ALA A 500 72.80 3.83 105.77
C ALA A 500 71.98 5.14 105.84
N LEU A 501 71.42 5.59 104.71
CA LEU A 501 70.59 6.79 104.64
C LEU A 501 69.23 6.63 105.33
N ALA A 502 68.71 5.41 105.43
CA ALA A 502 67.40 5.16 106.00
C ALA A 502 67.32 5.49 107.51
N SER A 503 68.28 5.04 108.30
CA SER A 503 68.20 5.10 109.77
C SER A 503 68.16 6.53 110.37
N ALA A 504 68.51 7.56 109.60
CA ALA A 504 68.77 8.91 110.13
C ALA A 504 67.51 9.77 110.35
N GLY A 505 66.44 9.60 109.57
CA GLY A 505 65.40 10.63 109.48
C GLY A 505 64.03 10.29 110.09
N GLN A 506 63.86 9.15 110.76
CA GLN A 506 62.56 8.68 111.30
C GLN A 506 61.85 9.72 112.18
N GLN A 507 62.61 10.58 112.85
CA GLN A 507 62.14 11.71 113.66
C GLN A 507 61.40 12.80 112.86
N GLN A 508 61.58 12.85 111.54
CA GLN A 508 61.08 13.91 110.65
C GLN A 508 59.79 13.53 109.90
N GLU A 509 59.32 12.28 110.06
CA GLU A 509 58.10 11.74 109.42
C GLU A 509 56.80 12.39 109.94
N ARG A 510 56.68 12.56 111.26
CA ARG A 510 55.42 12.96 111.93
C ARG A 510 54.81 14.26 111.42
N ARG A 511 55.63 15.23 110.99
CA ARG A 511 55.18 16.54 110.48
C ARG A 511 54.61 16.51 109.04
N ARG A 512 54.73 15.37 108.34
CA ARG A 512 54.29 15.21 106.94
C ARG A 512 52.82 14.79 106.82
N LYS A 513 52.36 13.90 107.71
CA LYS A 513 51.10 13.15 107.57
C LYS A 513 49.84 14.02 107.55
N GLU A 514 49.85 15.17 108.23
CA GLU A 514 48.73 16.13 108.25
C GLU A 514 48.56 16.90 106.93
N LEU A 515 49.63 17.08 106.14
CA LEU A 515 49.58 17.77 104.84
C LEU A 515 49.18 16.82 103.69
N GLU A 516 49.50 15.53 103.81
CA GLU A 516 49.13 14.52 102.82
C GLU A 516 47.62 14.26 102.80
N GLN A 517 46.94 14.32 103.96
CA GLN A 517 45.49 14.11 104.04
C GLN A 517 44.70 15.13 103.21
N PHE A 518 44.95 16.44 103.41
CA PHE A 518 44.29 17.49 102.61
C PHE A 518 44.62 17.38 101.11
N SER A 519 45.85 16.99 100.77
CA SER A 519 46.26 16.79 99.38
C SER A 519 45.51 15.63 98.71
N SER A 520 45.20 14.57 99.46
CA SER A 520 44.45 13.40 98.97
C SER A 520 42.99 13.71 98.69
N GLU A 521 42.29 14.43 99.59
CA GLU A 521 40.87 14.80 99.40
C GLU A 521 40.65 15.65 98.13
N ILE A 522 41.58 16.56 97.83
CA ILE A 522 41.55 17.38 96.60
C ILE A 522 41.82 16.52 95.35
N GLY A 523 42.80 15.61 95.43
CA GLY A 523 43.15 14.70 94.34
C GLY A 523 42.04 13.71 93.97
N GLU A 524 41.29 13.21 94.96
CA GLU A 524 40.15 12.33 94.71
C GLU A 524 39.00 13.03 93.97
N ALA A 525 38.68 14.28 94.33
CA ALA A 525 37.64 15.05 93.64
C ALA A 525 38.01 15.31 92.16
N LEU A 526 39.30 15.59 91.89
CA LEU A 526 39.82 15.71 90.52
C LEU A 526 39.71 14.39 89.74
N ASN A 527 40.11 13.25 90.33
CA ASN A 527 40.03 11.94 89.69
C ASN A 527 38.59 11.47 89.42
N ARG A 528 37.60 11.99 90.17
CA ARG A 528 36.17 11.75 89.94
C ARG A 528 35.56 12.70 88.90
N ASN A 529 36.35 13.63 88.36
CA ASN A 529 35.92 14.72 87.47
C ASN A 529 34.89 15.69 88.08
N ASP A 530 34.75 15.73 89.42
CA ASP A 530 33.98 16.76 90.11
C ASP A 530 34.87 17.96 90.41
N TYR A 531 35.18 18.72 89.35
CA TYR A 531 36.07 19.87 89.39
C TYR A 531 35.55 20.98 90.32
N ASN A 532 34.23 21.05 90.56
CA ASN A 532 33.61 22.00 91.48
C ASN A 532 33.88 21.61 92.94
N GLN A 533 33.72 20.34 93.30
CA GLN A 533 34.06 19.84 94.63
C GLN A 533 35.57 19.94 94.91
N ALA A 534 36.42 19.69 93.90
CA ALA A 534 37.87 19.87 93.99
C ALA A 534 38.26 21.32 94.32
N CYS A 535 37.66 22.30 93.62
CA CYS A 535 37.92 23.73 93.87
C CYS A 535 37.52 24.16 95.29
N ALA A 536 36.41 23.63 95.83
CA ALA A 536 35.95 23.93 97.18
C ALA A 536 36.90 23.36 98.25
N LYS A 537 37.30 22.09 98.12
CA LYS A 537 38.24 21.43 99.06
C LYS A 537 39.63 22.06 99.06
N ALA A 538 40.09 22.57 97.92
CA ALA A 538 41.37 23.27 97.83
C ALA A 538 41.36 24.62 98.56
N ALA A 539 40.21 25.28 98.72
CA ALA A 539 40.09 26.50 99.52
C ALA A 539 40.18 26.19 101.04
N GLU A 540 39.49 25.14 101.51
CA GLU A 540 39.49 24.72 102.92
C GLU A 540 40.92 24.41 103.45
N ALA A 541 41.72 23.72 102.64
CA ALA A 541 43.08 23.33 103.02
C ALA A 541 44.03 24.53 103.14
N LEU A 542 43.86 25.56 102.30
CA LEU A 542 44.68 26.77 102.30
C LEU A 542 44.41 27.68 103.50
N GLU A 543 43.24 27.58 104.14
CA GLU A 543 42.95 28.34 105.37
C GLU A 543 43.79 27.87 106.56
N LYS A 544 44.13 26.56 106.62
CA LYS A 544 44.97 25.95 107.67
C LYS A 544 46.47 26.03 107.39
N PHE A 545 46.87 26.05 106.12
CA PHE A 545 48.28 26.16 105.70
C PHE A 545 48.51 27.28 104.66
N PRO A 546 48.45 28.57 105.06
CA PRO A 546 48.26 29.70 104.12
C PRO A 546 49.37 29.99 103.11
N ASN A 547 50.50 29.30 103.20
CA ASN A 547 51.65 29.48 102.31
C ASN A 547 52.14 28.17 101.67
N ASP A 548 51.35 27.09 101.71
CA ASP A 548 51.77 25.82 101.10
C ASP A 548 51.74 25.86 99.55
N ARG A 549 52.87 25.53 98.95
CA ARG A 549 53.07 25.57 97.49
C ARG A 549 52.45 24.38 96.74
N GLY A 550 52.07 23.31 97.43
CA GLY A 550 51.35 22.17 96.85
C GLY A 550 49.87 22.50 96.71
N LEU A 551 49.23 22.92 97.80
CA LEU A 551 47.80 23.25 97.84
C LEU A 551 47.43 24.38 96.85
N LEU A 552 48.25 25.43 96.76
CA LEU A 552 48.07 26.51 95.77
C LEU A 552 48.10 26.01 94.31
N LYS A 553 48.95 25.02 94.00
CA LYS A 553 49.03 24.43 92.66
C LYS A 553 47.84 23.53 92.35
N LEU A 554 47.38 22.74 93.33
CA LEU A 554 46.21 21.87 93.15
C LEU A 554 44.94 22.69 92.88
N LYS A 555 44.75 23.83 93.56
CA LYS A 555 43.64 24.75 93.25
C LYS A 555 43.71 25.27 91.81
N ALA A 556 44.89 25.76 91.38
CA ALA A 556 45.06 26.30 90.03
C ALA A 556 44.86 25.27 88.91
N LEU A 557 45.15 23.98 89.19
CA LEU A 557 44.85 22.88 88.28
C LEU A 557 43.33 22.60 88.22
N ALA A 558 42.65 22.59 89.37
CA ALA A 558 41.20 22.35 89.46
C ALA A 558 40.37 23.41 88.72
N ASP A 559 40.70 24.69 88.90
CA ASP A 559 40.01 25.78 88.20
C ASP A 559 40.17 25.69 86.67
N LYS A 560 41.34 25.22 86.19
CA LYS A 560 41.66 25.09 84.76
C LYS A 560 40.95 23.93 84.08
N GLU A 561 40.88 22.75 84.71
CA GLU A 561 40.24 21.59 84.07
C GLU A 561 38.72 21.71 84.01
N ARG A 562 38.09 22.49 84.92
CA ARG A 562 36.69 22.92 84.76
C ARG A 562 36.47 23.69 83.45
N GLU A 563 37.30 24.70 83.17
CA GLU A 563 37.21 25.54 81.98
C GLU A 563 37.45 24.73 80.67
N ASN A 564 38.38 23.79 80.69
CA ASN A 564 38.58 22.83 79.59
C ASN A 564 37.34 21.96 79.33
N CYS A 565 36.67 21.49 80.38
CA CYS A 565 35.47 20.67 80.29
C CYS A 565 34.30 21.46 79.68
N GLU A 566 34.04 22.67 80.18
CA GLU A 566 32.98 23.56 79.68
C GLU A 566 33.15 23.92 78.20
N ARG A 567 34.39 24.18 77.74
CA ARG A 567 34.71 24.38 76.31
C ARG A 567 34.34 23.15 75.49
N ARG A 568 34.71 21.96 75.94
CA ARG A 568 34.51 20.71 75.20
C ARG A 568 33.03 20.38 75.00
N THR A 569 32.22 20.45 76.05
CA THR A 569 30.78 20.19 75.96
C THR A 569 30.05 21.17 75.04
N TYR A 570 30.50 22.43 74.99
CA TYR A 570 29.95 23.43 74.06
C TYR A 570 30.24 23.07 72.59
N VAL A 571 31.49 22.68 72.25
CA VAL A 571 31.88 22.30 70.88
C VAL A 571 31.16 21.02 70.43
N GLU A 572 31.14 19.97 71.26
CA GLU A 572 30.46 18.70 70.95
C GLU A 572 28.94 18.88 70.77
N GLY A 573 28.32 19.81 71.53
CA GLY A 573 26.93 20.20 71.37
C GLY A 573 26.63 20.88 70.01
N GLN A 574 27.43 21.87 69.61
CA GLN A 574 27.22 22.60 68.35
C GLN A 574 27.48 21.71 67.11
N VAL A 575 28.51 20.85 67.15
CA VAL A 575 28.75 19.83 66.12
C VAL A 575 27.56 18.88 65.97
N SER A 576 26.94 18.49 67.09
CA SER A 576 25.76 17.60 67.09
C SER A 576 24.51 18.29 66.52
N LEU A 577 24.32 19.59 66.80
CA LEU A 577 23.22 20.38 66.24
C LEU A 577 23.35 20.54 64.71
N ALA A 578 24.55 20.86 64.22
CA ALA A 578 24.82 20.97 62.78
C ALA A 578 24.54 19.65 62.03
N ARG A 579 24.94 18.50 62.61
CA ARG A 579 24.65 17.17 62.04
C ARG A 579 23.15 16.89 61.93
N ARG A 580 22.35 17.21 62.95
CA ARG A 580 20.88 17.02 62.91
C ARG A 580 20.21 17.86 61.83
N LEU A 581 20.63 19.11 61.64
CA LEU A 581 20.08 20.00 60.61
C LEU A 581 20.35 19.50 59.18
N LEU A 582 21.44 18.74 58.98
CA LEU A 582 21.75 18.07 57.71
C LEU A 582 20.87 16.83 57.46
N GLU A 583 20.56 16.04 58.49
CA GLU A 583 19.59 14.94 58.40
C GLU A 583 18.18 15.46 58.03
N GLU A 584 17.82 16.65 58.50
CA GLU A 584 16.59 17.37 58.13
C GLU A 584 16.65 18.09 56.76
N LYS A 585 17.78 17.98 56.02
CA LYS A 585 18.05 18.66 54.73
C LYS A 585 18.01 20.20 54.77
N LYS A 586 18.22 20.82 55.93
CA LYS A 586 18.23 22.28 56.11
C LYS A 586 19.65 22.84 55.96
N SER A 587 20.28 22.54 54.83
CA SER A 587 21.72 22.73 54.60
C SER A 587 22.22 24.17 54.81
N VAL A 588 21.37 25.19 54.60
CA VAL A 588 21.70 26.60 54.84
C VAL A 588 21.64 26.98 56.33
N GLU A 589 20.70 26.41 57.09
CA GLU A 589 20.56 26.66 58.53
C GLU A 589 21.70 25.99 59.33
N ALA A 590 22.23 24.86 58.83
CA ALA A 590 23.32 24.11 59.45
C ALA A 590 24.67 24.87 59.56
N LEU A 591 24.87 25.93 58.76
CA LEU A 591 26.08 26.76 58.82
C LEU A 591 26.11 27.69 60.04
N ALA A 592 24.96 28.20 60.49
CA ALA A 592 24.92 29.22 61.54
C ALA A 592 25.47 28.73 62.91
N PRO A 593 25.11 27.52 63.40
CA PRO A 593 25.71 26.98 64.64
C PRO A 593 27.23 26.77 64.55
N LEU A 594 27.75 26.37 63.38
CA LEU A 594 29.19 26.19 63.16
C LEU A 594 29.92 27.54 63.14
N GLN A 595 29.32 28.56 62.52
CA GLN A 595 29.86 29.92 62.46
C GLN A 595 29.85 30.60 63.85
N GLU A 596 28.80 30.40 64.65
CA GLU A 596 28.74 30.88 66.05
C GLU A 596 29.81 30.19 66.91
N ALA A 597 29.99 28.87 66.76
CA ALA A 597 31.02 28.12 67.47
C ALA A 597 32.44 28.57 67.09
N LEU A 598 32.72 28.79 65.80
CA LEU A 598 33.99 29.33 65.31
C LEU A 598 34.26 30.77 65.79
N ALA A 599 33.23 31.61 65.91
CA ALA A 599 33.37 32.95 66.46
C ALA A 599 33.76 32.94 67.96
N LYS A 600 33.42 31.88 68.70
CA LYS A 600 33.75 31.72 70.12
C LYS A 600 35.08 30.97 70.36
N TYR A 601 35.42 30.01 69.51
CA TYR A 601 36.67 29.24 69.59
C TYR A 601 37.32 29.10 68.19
N PRO A 602 38.05 30.13 67.72
CA PRO A 602 38.54 30.19 66.34
C PRO A 602 39.53 29.08 65.96
N ASP A 603 40.36 28.63 66.91
CA ASP A 603 41.47 27.70 66.67
C ASP A 603 41.06 26.21 66.61
N GLU A 604 39.76 25.92 66.76
CA GLU A 604 39.25 24.55 66.85
C GLU A 604 39.18 23.86 65.47
N PHE A 605 40.24 23.13 65.13
CA PHE A 605 40.44 22.45 63.84
C PHE A 605 39.24 21.61 63.36
N VAL A 606 38.51 20.97 64.28
CA VAL A 606 37.32 20.17 63.95
C VAL A 606 36.20 21.03 63.37
N LEU A 607 35.98 22.23 63.92
CA LEU A 607 34.98 23.17 63.42
C LEU A 607 35.40 23.77 62.08
N GLN A 608 36.67 24.16 61.93
CA GLN A 608 37.22 24.70 60.68
C GLN A 608 37.07 23.71 59.52
N SER A 609 37.45 22.44 59.75
CA SER A 609 37.39 21.36 58.76
C SER A 609 35.95 21.06 58.33
N MET A 610 35.01 21.02 59.28
CA MET A 610 33.59 20.83 58.97
C MET A 610 33.02 22.00 58.17
N TYR A 611 33.32 23.25 58.56
CA TYR A 611 32.81 24.44 57.88
C TYR A 611 33.21 24.47 56.40
N SER A 612 34.50 24.23 56.09
CA SER A 612 35.02 24.23 54.72
C SER A 612 34.34 23.18 53.83
N LEU A 613 34.12 21.96 54.35
CA LEU A 613 33.46 20.88 53.60
C LEU A 613 31.98 21.18 53.31
N PHE A 614 31.28 21.87 54.22
CA PHE A 614 29.88 22.24 54.00
C PHE A 614 29.70 23.44 53.05
N THR A 615 30.64 24.39 53.02
CA THR A 615 30.61 25.46 52.01
C THR A 615 30.79 24.90 50.59
N GLU A 616 31.75 24.00 50.38
CA GLU A 616 32.01 23.39 49.07
C GLU A 616 30.82 22.53 48.57
N TYR A 617 30.19 21.77 49.48
CA TYR A 617 28.98 21.01 49.17
C TYR A 617 27.79 21.90 48.75
N LEU A 618 27.60 23.04 49.44
CA LEU A 618 26.50 23.97 49.15
C LEU A 618 26.64 24.70 47.81
N GLU A 619 27.87 25.02 47.38
CA GLU A 619 28.11 25.62 46.07
C GLU A 619 27.82 24.63 44.94
N ARG A 620 28.21 23.36 45.11
CA ARG A 620 27.91 22.28 44.16
C ARG A 620 26.42 21.99 44.02
N ASP A 621 25.69 21.86 45.13
CA ASP A 621 24.24 21.64 45.13
C ASP A 621 23.49 22.78 44.40
N ARG A 622 23.91 24.04 44.61
CA ARG A 622 23.37 25.20 43.89
C ARG A 622 23.62 25.14 42.39
N ALA A 623 24.82 24.74 41.96
CA ALA A 623 25.15 24.60 40.54
C ALA A 623 24.34 23.49 39.86
N GLU A 624 24.22 22.32 40.50
CA GLU A 624 23.42 21.20 39.99
C GLU A 624 21.91 21.56 39.92
N GLN A 625 21.37 22.27 40.92
CA GLN A 625 19.99 22.78 40.90
C GLN A 625 19.75 23.84 39.81
N PHE A 626 20.70 24.76 39.58
CA PHE A 626 20.60 25.75 38.50
C PHE A 626 20.56 25.07 37.13
N LYS A 627 21.49 24.15 36.86
CA LYS A 627 21.53 23.36 35.62
C LYS A 627 20.24 22.56 35.40
N ALA A 628 19.71 21.92 36.45
CA ALA A 628 18.45 21.19 36.39
C ALA A 628 17.25 22.11 36.04
N LYS A 629 17.17 23.30 36.65
CA LYS A 629 16.10 24.28 36.41
C LYS A 629 16.11 24.80 34.97
N VAL A 630 17.26 25.25 34.47
CA VAL A 630 17.42 25.71 33.08
C VAL A 630 17.05 24.60 32.10
N THR A 631 17.57 23.40 32.31
CA THR A 631 17.30 22.23 31.46
C THR A 631 15.81 21.89 31.40
N GLN A 632 15.09 22.02 32.52
CA GLN A 632 13.65 21.80 32.57
C GLN A 632 12.88 22.91 31.83
N GLN A 633 13.24 24.18 32.01
CA GLN A 633 12.60 25.30 31.32
C GLN A 633 12.77 25.21 29.80
N ALA A 634 13.98 24.90 29.32
CA ALA A 634 14.22 24.67 27.89
C ALA A 634 13.40 23.47 27.36
N LYS A 635 13.37 22.34 28.08
CA LYS A 635 12.55 21.17 27.69
C LYS A 635 11.05 21.45 27.68
N ASP A 636 10.55 22.37 28.50
CA ASP A 636 9.16 22.78 28.48
C ASP A 636 8.82 23.77 27.34
N ALA A 637 9.76 24.64 26.94
CA ALA A 637 9.64 25.46 25.74
C ALA A 637 9.68 24.59 24.45
N ILE A 638 10.61 23.62 24.35
CA ILE A 638 10.67 22.63 23.27
C ILE A 638 9.33 21.86 23.17
N ARG A 639 8.78 21.39 24.30
CA ARG A 639 7.48 20.68 24.33
C ARG A 639 6.29 21.52 23.84
N ARG A 640 6.38 22.86 23.87
CA ARG A 640 5.39 23.79 23.29
C ARG A 640 5.68 24.14 21.81
N ARG A 641 6.75 23.62 21.21
CA ARG A 641 7.35 24.07 19.93
C ARG A 641 7.79 25.54 19.95
N ALA A 642 8.03 26.10 21.14
CA ALA A 642 8.53 27.46 21.32
C ALA A 642 10.06 27.49 21.22
N TYR A 643 10.62 27.00 20.10
CA TYR A 643 12.06 26.78 19.97
C TYR A 643 12.89 28.07 20.15
N LYS A 644 12.35 29.24 19.80
CA LYS A 644 13.00 30.55 20.07
C LYS A 644 13.11 30.86 21.57
N GLU A 645 12.06 30.58 22.34
CA GLU A 645 12.05 30.69 23.82
C GLU A 645 13.09 29.73 24.42
N ALA A 646 13.19 28.50 23.89
CA ALA A 646 14.19 27.52 24.33
C ALA A 646 15.63 27.96 24.04
N ILE A 647 15.91 28.52 22.86
CA ILE A 647 17.22 29.07 22.47
C ILE A 647 17.62 30.21 23.40
N GLU A 648 16.73 31.19 23.62
CA GLU A 648 17.00 32.35 24.48
C GLU A 648 17.29 31.93 25.94
N ILE A 649 16.55 30.95 26.47
CA ILE A 649 16.79 30.36 27.80
C ILE A 649 18.16 29.67 27.91
N LEU A 650 18.61 28.98 26.85
CA LEU A 650 19.88 28.27 26.83
C LEU A 650 21.07 29.22 26.60
N GLU A 651 20.94 30.22 25.73
CA GLU A 651 21.97 31.24 25.48
C GLU A 651 22.18 32.14 26.70
N THR A 652 21.10 32.54 27.39
CA THR A 652 21.20 33.31 28.64
C THR A 652 21.78 32.50 29.81
N ALA A 653 21.57 31.19 29.87
CA ALA A 653 22.24 30.32 30.83
C ALA A 653 23.72 30.08 30.48
N LYS A 654 24.04 29.95 29.19
CA LYS A 654 25.42 29.83 28.70
C LYS A 654 26.25 31.07 29.02
N SER A 655 25.68 32.28 28.95
CA SER A 655 26.40 33.51 29.36
C SER A 655 26.71 33.59 30.86
N GLN A 656 26.06 32.75 31.69
CA GLN A 656 26.24 32.69 33.15
C GLN A 656 27.08 31.49 33.60
N THR A 657 27.52 30.60 32.69
CA THR A 657 28.15 29.32 33.03
C THR A 657 29.38 29.06 32.16
N SER A 658 30.55 28.85 32.76
CA SER A 658 31.83 28.71 32.02
C SER A 658 32.07 27.35 31.37
N SER A 659 31.05 26.50 31.24
CA SER A 659 31.12 25.12 30.73
C SER A 659 30.12 24.89 29.59
N GLY A 660 30.48 24.03 28.63
CA GLY A 660 29.64 23.67 27.47
C GLY A 660 28.40 22.82 27.79
N ASP A 661 27.91 22.86 29.03
CA ASP A 661 26.85 21.99 29.59
C ASP A 661 25.47 22.12 28.91
N PHE A 662 25.30 23.12 28.05
CA PHE A 662 24.05 23.44 27.34
C PHE A 662 24.18 23.38 25.81
N ASP A 663 25.39 23.12 25.27
CA ASP A 663 25.65 23.29 23.84
C ASP A 663 24.93 22.26 22.96
N ASP A 664 24.90 20.99 23.37
CA ASP A 664 24.12 19.94 22.68
C ASP A 664 22.62 20.28 22.60
N LEU A 665 22.07 20.84 23.68
CA LEU A 665 20.67 21.26 23.76
C LEU A 665 20.38 22.50 22.92
N LEU A 666 21.32 23.45 22.88
CA LEU A 666 21.21 24.67 22.08
C LEU A 666 21.26 24.35 20.59
N HIS A 667 22.22 23.51 20.17
CA HIS A 667 22.38 23.04 18.79
C HIS A 667 21.11 22.31 18.31
N PHE A 668 20.59 21.37 19.11
CA PHE A 668 19.34 20.67 18.84
C PHE A 668 18.15 21.64 18.66
N CYS A 669 18.03 22.67 19.52
CA CYS A 669 16.96 23.65 19.38
C CYS A 669 17.07 24.50 18.11
N GLN A 670 18.29 24.81 17.67
CA GLN A 670 18.55 25.58 16.45
C GLN A 670 18.21 24.77 15.18
N GLU A 671 18.59 23.50 15.11
CA GLU A 671 18.25 22.61 13.98
C GLU A 671 16.73 22.37 13.89
N GLU A 672 16.07 22.04 15.00
CA GLU A 672 14.61 21.89 15.05
C GLU A 672 13.88 23.20 14.69
N ALA A 673 14.37 24.37 15.14
CA ALA A 673 13.77 25.66 14.81
C ALA A 673 13.79 25.96 13.30
N THR A 674 14.91 25.66 12.61
CA THR A 674 15.00 25.82 11.15
C THR A 674 14.09 24.83 10.42
N SER A 675 14.10 23.56 10.84
CA SER A 675 13.27 22.49 10.27
C SER A 675 11.77 22.79 10.39
N TYR A 676 11.34 23.36 11.52
CA TYR A 676 9.96 23.75 11.77
C TYR A 676 9.49 24.89 10.85
N VAL A 677 10.33 25.91 10.62
CA VAL A 677 10.02 27.03 9.71
C VAL A 677 9.93 26.57 8.25
N ILE A 678 10.82 25.67 7.82
CA ILE A 678 10.79 25.08 6.47
C ILE A 678 9.49 24.31 6.26
N ARG A 679 9.12 23.44 7.22
CA ARG A 679 7.87 22.66 7.13
C ARG A 679 6.63 23.56 7.11
N GLN A 680 6.57 24.61 7.93
CA GLN A 680 5.45 25.56 7.89
C GLN A 680 5.26 26.23 6.50
N LYS A 681 6.35 26.48 5.75
CA LYS A 681 6.26 27.02 4.38
C LYS A 681 5.81 25.97 3.36
N ILE A 682 6.20 24.71 3.55
CA ILE A 682 5.75 23.56 2.75
C ILE A 682 4.24 23.35 2.96
N ASP A 683 3.80 23.23 4.21
CA ASP A 683 2.39 23.02 4.61
C ASP A 683 1.48 24.10 3.98
N ALA A 684 1.86 25.38 4.11
CA ALA A 684 1.11 26.50 3.54
C ALA A 684 1.10 26.54 1.99
N THR A 685 2.12 25.96 1.34
CA THR A 685 2.14 25.81 -0.12
C THR A 685 1.20 24.67 -0.55
N ALA A 686 1.15 23.57 0.19
CA ALA A 686 0.27 22.44 -0.07
C ALA A 686 -1.22 22.83 0.05
N ASP A 687 -1.58 23.60 1.09
CA ASP A 687 -2.95 24.10 1.30
C ASP A 687 -3.45 24.96 0.12
N GLU A 688 -2.68 25.96 -0.32
CA GLU A 688 -3.09 26.83 -1.43
C GLU A 688 -3.04 26.09 -2.78
N ALA A 689 -2.10 25.15 -2.98
CA ALA A 689 -2.10 24.28 -4.16
C ALA A 689 -3.36 23.38 -4.20
N HIS A 690 -3.76 22.78 -3.08
CA HIS A 690 -5.00 22.01 -2.99
C HIS A 690 -6.24 22.87 -3.25
N ARG A 691 -6.24 24.13 -2.80
CA ARG A 691 -7.29 25.10 -3.11
C ARG A 691 -7.35 25.41 -4.62
N LEU A 692 -6.23 25.71 -5.27
CA LEU A 692 -6.19 25.98 -6.72
C LEU A 692 -6.63 24.76 -7.54
N MET A 693 -6.23 23.54 -7.15
CA MET A 693 -6.76 22.30 -7.73
C MET A 693 -8.27 22.14 -7.56
N SER A 694 -8.85 22.58 -6.43
CA SER A 694 -10.30 22.52 -6.20
C SER A 694 -11.10 23.50 -7.06
N LEU A 695 -10.46 24.60 -7.51
CA LEU A 695 -11.02 25.57 -8.45
C LEU A 695 -10.84 25.15 -9.92
N GLY A 696 -9.96 24.17 -10.18
CA GLY A 696 -9.60 23.68 -11.52
C GLY A 696 -8.44 24.42 -12.18
N GLU A 697 -7.79 25.37 -11.48
CA GLU A 697 -6.69 26.18 -12.00
C GLU A 697 -5.35 25.42 -11.86
N TYR A 698 -5.27 24.28 -12.55
CA TYR A 698 -4.10 23.39 -12.53
C TYR A 698 -2.83 24.06 -13.10
N GLY A 699 -2.95 25.12 -13.92
CA GLY A 699 -1.82 25.90 -14.42
C GLY A 699 -1.12 26.67 -13.30
N GLU A 700 -1.87 27.52 -12.59
CA GLU A 700 -1.39 28.30 -11.45
C GLU A 700 -0.89 27.38 -10.32
N THR A 701 -1.56 26.23 -10.12
CA THR A 701 -1.11 25.16 -9.20
C THR A 701 0.31 24.68 -9.55
N ILE A 702 0.59 24.42 -10.83
CA ILE A 702 1.90 23.93 -11.29
C ILE A 702 2.97 25.00 -11.09
N GLU A 703 2.69 26.27 -11.43
CA GLU A 703 3.64 27.37 -11.27
C GLU A 703 3.98 27.64 -9.79
N LEU A 704 3.00 27.59 -8.88
CA LEU A 704 3.20 27.72 -7.43
C LEU A 704 4.11 26.60 -6.87
N LEU A 705 3.85 25.36 -7.27
CA LEU A 705 4.61 24.20 -6.79
C LEU A 705 6.02 24.14 -7.39
N ASP A 706 6.17 24.39 -8.70
CA ASP A 706 7.48 24.53 -9.35
C ASP A 706 8.27 25.75 -8.85
N ALA A 707 7.67 26.71 -8.15
CA ALA A 707 8.37 27.78 -7.45
C ALA A 707 8.93 27.30 -6.10
N THR A 708 8.09 26.78 -5.20
CA THR A 708 8.53 26.31 -3.87
C THR A 708 9.50 25.14 -3.95
N LEU A 709 9.32 24.21 -4.90
CA LEU A 709 10.23 23.06 -5.11
C LEU A 709 11.63 23.42 -5.63
N LYS A 710 11.87 24.68 -6.02
CA LYS A 710 13.23 25.18 -6.32
C LYS A 710 13.97 25.67 -5.07
N GLU A 711 13.24 26.01 -3.99
CA GLU A 711 13.81 26.45 -2.72
C GLU A 711 13.94 25.30 -1.71
N PHE A 712 12.96 24.38 -1.69
CA PHE A 712 12.90 23.25 -0.75
C PHE A 712 12.47 21.99 -1.48
N ASP A 713 13.28 20.94 -1.42
CA ASP A 713 12.93 19.66 -2.04
C ASP A 713 12.03 18.83 -1.10
N ASP A 714 10.76 18.68 -1.47
CA ASP A 714 9.75 18.01 -0.65
C ASP A 714 8.92 16.99 -1.46
N GLN A 715 8.64 15.85 -0.82
CA GLN A 715 7.97 14.72 -1.47
C GLN A 715 6.45 14.94 -1.63
N GLU A 716 5.80 15.64 -0.71
CA GLU A 716 4.36 15.89 -0.74
C GLU A 716 4.02 16.91 -1.82
N LEU A 717 4.77 18.02 -1.90
CA LEU A 717 4.64 19.01 -2.98
C LEU A 717 4.89 18.40 -4.36
N ARG A 718 5.88 17.50 -4.51
CA ARG A 718 6.10 16.72 -5.75
C ARG A 718 4.89 15.86 -6.13
N ILE A 719 4.25 15.20 -5.16
CA ILE A 719 3.05 14.38 -5.41
C ILE A 719 1.86 15.24 -5.88
N ILE A 720 1.65 16.41 -5.27
CA ILE A 720 0.60 17.37 -5.68
C ILE A 720 0.89 17.89 -7.10
N LEU A 721 2.15 18.23 -7.41
CA LEU A 721 2.60 18.70 -8.71
C LEU A 721 2.35 17.65 -9.82
N ASP A 722 2.70 16.39 -9.56
CA ASP A 722 2.43 15.30 -10.49
C ASP A 722 0.93 15.01 -10.64
N ASN A 723 0.11 15.21 -9.60
CA ASN A 723 -1.34 15.12 -9.72
C ASN A 723 -1.89 16.22 -10.66
N ALA A 724 -1.47 17.48 -10.47
CA ALA A 724 -1.87 18.59 -11.33
C ALA A 724 -1.41 18.38 -12.79
N ARG A 725 -0.14 17.99 -13.01
CA ARG A 725 0.40 17.67 -14.34
C ARG A 725 -0.37 16.52 -15.00
N ARG A 726 -0.70 15.45 -14.27
CA ARG A 726 -1.52 14.34 -14.78
C ARG A 726 -2.93 14.78 -15.16
N HIS A 727 -3.58 15.69 -14.42
CA HIS A 727 -4.89 16.22 -14.80
C HIS A 727 -4.84 17.04 -16.10
N VAL A 728 -3.83 17.90 -16.29
CA VAL A 728 -3.64 18.66 -17.54
C VAL A 728 -3.38 17.72 -18.73
N GLN A 729 -2.53 16.71 -18.55
CA GLN A 729 -2.25 15.70 -19.57
C GLN A 729 -3.49 14.86 -19.93
N GLN A 730 -4.29 14.44 -18.95
CA GLN A 730 -5.54 13.72 -19.17
C GLN A 730 -6.57 14.57 -19.91
N PHE A 731 -6.73 15.85 -19.54
CA PHE A 731 -7.63 16.76 -20.26
C PHE A 731 -7.22 16.92 -21.74
N SER A 732 -5.92 17.03 -22.01
CA SER A 732 -5.38 17.08 -23.38
C SER A 732 -5.59 15.76 -24.14
N ALA A 733 -5.42 14.61 -23.48
CA ALA A 733 -5.59 13.29 -24.09
C ALA A 733 -7.07 13.03 -24.45
N ASP A 734 -8.00 13.27 -23.51
CA ASP A 734 -9.43 13.12 -23.73
C ASP A 734 -9.94 14.05 -24.85
N LEU A 735 -9.42 15.28 -24.91
CA LEU A 735 -9.71 16.23 -25.99
C LEU A 735 -9.30 15.67 -27.36
N GLN A 736 -8.07 15.16 -27.49
CA GLN A 736 -7.56 14.61 -28.75
C GLN A 736 -8.25 13.29 -29.14
N GLU A 737 -8.63 12.42 -28.19
CA GLU A 737 -9.44 11.24 -28.49
C GLU A 737 -10.87 11.61 -28.93
N THR A 738 -11.48 12.63 -28.31
CA THR A 738 -12.79 13.15 -28.71
C THR A 738 -12.72 13.73 -30.13
N ILE A 739 -11.70 14.53 -30.43
CA ILE A 739 -11.42 15.08 -31.78
C ILE A 739 -11.22 13.94 -32.80
N ALA A 740 -10.40 12.93 -32.48
CA ALA A 740 -10.15 11.79 -33.35
C ALA A 740 -11.42 10.95 -33.60
N THR A 741 -12.28 10.79 -32.59
CA THR A 741 -13.52 10.01 -32.69
C THR A 741 -14.57 10.73 -33.53
N ALA A 742 -14.77 12.04 -33.34
CA ALA A 742 -15.62 12.84 -34.20
C ALA A 742 -15.12 12.86 -35.67
N ARG A 743 -13.80 12.97 -35.89
CA ARG A 743 -13.19 12.85 -37.23
C ARG A 743 -13.43 11.46 -37.87
N ARG A 744 -13.42 10.37 -37.10
CA ARG A 744 -13.80 9.02 -37.61
C ARG A 744 -15.28 8.95 -37.99
N LEU A 745 -16.19 9.54 -37.20
CA LEU A 745 -17.62 9.56 -37.53
C LEU A 745 -17.91 10.35 -38.81
N LEU A 746 -17.17 11.44 -39.08
CA LEU A 746 -17.19 12.12 -40.38
C LEU A 746 -16.66 11.24 -41.51
N ALA A 747 -15.52 10.57 -41.33
CA ALA A 747 -14.92 9.71 -42.37
C ALA A 747 -15.82 8.52 -42.75
N VAL A 748 -16.62 8.00 -41.82
CA VAL A 748 -17.63 6.94 -42.04
C VAL A 748 -19.00 7.52 -42.41
N GLN A 749 -19.09 8.82 -42.70
CA GLN A 749 -20.30 9.54 -43.15
C GLN A 749 -21.50 9.48 -42.18
N ARG A 750 -21.27 9.22 -40.89
CA ARG A 750 -22.30 9.15 -39.84
C ARG A 750 -22.56 10.53 -39.22
N PHE A 751 -22.84 11.52 -40.07
CA PHE A 751 -22.88 12.95 -39.70
C PHE A 751 -23.86 13.27 -38.55
N ASN A 752 -25.03 12.63 -38.50
CA ASN A 752 -26.01 12.80 -37.42
C ASN A 752 -25.49 12.33 -36.05
N GLU A 753 -24.62 11.32 -36.03
CA GLU A 753 -24.00 10.81 -34.81
C GLU A 753 -22.76 11.60 -34.45
N ALA A 754 -22.00 12.09 -35.44
CA ALA A 754 -20.91 13.03 -35.23
C ALA A 754 -21.38 14.31 -34.51
N VAL A 755 -22.52 14.88 -34.93
CA VAL A 755 -23.13 16.04 -34.27
C VAL A 755 -23.51 15.71 -32.82
N ARG A 756 -24.31 14.67 -32.58
CA ARG A 756 -24.72 14.25 -31.22
C ARG A 756 -23.52 13.95 -30.30
N PHE A 757 -22.46 13.36 -30.85
CA PHE A 757 -21.23 13.07 -30.12
C PHE A 757 -20.46 14.35 -29.76
N VAL A 758 -20.39 15.33 -30.66
CA VAL A 758 -19.72 16.61 -30.37
C VAL A 758 -20.56 17.46 -29.40
N ASP A 759 -21.87 17.56 -29.57
CA ASP A 759 -22.74 18.36 -28.70
C ASP A 759 -22.71 17.86 -27.25
N SER A 760 -22.71 16.54 -27.03
CA SER A 760 -22.62 15.94 -25.70
C SER A 760 -21.27 16.21 -25.00
N HIS A 761 -20.21 16.53 -25.75
CA HIS A 761 -18.89 16.87 -25.20
C HIS A 761 -18.61 18.39 -25.18
N ALA A 762 -19.50 19.22 -25.75
CA ALA A 762 -19.33 20.67 -25.84
C ALA A 762 -19.26 21.37 -24.47
N ALA A 763 -19.95 20.84 -23.45
CA ALA A 763 -19.85 21.37 -22.08
C ALA A 763 -18.45 21.22 -21.46
N ARG A 764 -17.68 20.20 -21.87
CA ARG A 764 -16.34 19.90 -21.33
C ARG A 764 -15.21 20.56 -22.14
N PHE A 765 -15.35 20.61 -23.48
CA PHE A 765 -14.28 21.05 -24.38
C PHE A 765 -14.59 22.31 -25.20
N GLY A 766 -15.81 22.85 -25.14
CA GLY A 766 -16.27 23.94 -26.00
C GLY A 766 -15.53 25.28 -25.89
N LYS A 767 -14.73 25.48 -24.82
CA LYS A 767 -13.80 26.62 -24.68
C LYS A 767 -12.52 26.47 -25.51
N THR A 768 -12.19 25.27 -26.01
CA THR A 768 -10.94 25.00 -26.73
C THR A 768 -11.11 25.21 -28.25
N ALA A 769 -10.21 25.98 -28.86
CA ALA A 769 -10.35 26.42 -30.25
C ALA A 769 -10.43 25.25 -31.25
N GLU A 770 -9.65 24.19 -31.06
CA GLU A 770 -9.67 23.00 -31.92
C GLU A 770 -11.04 22.30 -31.90
N PHE A 771 -11.66 22.19 -30.71
CA PHE A 771 -12.97 21.58 -30.56
C PHE A 771 -14.06 22.47 -31.18
N SER A 772 -14.00 23.79 -30.98
CA SER A 772 -14.94 24.74 -31.58
C SER A 772 -14.91 24.66 -33.12
N GLN A 773 -13.71 24.63 -33.72
CA GLN A 773 -13.53 24.46 -35.17
C GLN A 773 -14.08 23.12 -35.68
N LEU A 774 -13.80 22.03 -34.96
CA LEU A 774 -14.32 20.71 -35.34
C LEU A 774 -15.85 20.66 -35.26
N SER A 775 -16.45 21.24 -34.22
CA SER A 775 -17.92 21.32 -34.11
C SER A 775 -18.55 22.08 -35.26
N GLN A 776 -17.99 23.22 -35.65
CA GLN A 776 -18.45 23.99 -36.81
C GLN A 776 -18.35 23.20 -38.13
N HIS A 777 -17.27 22.44 -38.33
CA HIS A 777 -17.11 21.58 -39.51
C HIS A 777 -18.11 20.42 -39.53
N VAL A 778 -18.29 19.73 -38.40
CA VAL A 778 -19.26 18.63 -38.24
C VAL A 778 -20.70 19.09 -38.54
N HIS A 779 -21.08 20.26 -38.04
CA HIS A 779 -22.37 20.90 -38.31
C HIS A 779 -22.51 21.46 -39.74
N ARG A 780 -21.41 21.65 -40.50
CA ARG A 780 -21.46 22.04 -41.92
C ARG A 780 -21.76 20.82 -42.79
N GLU A 781 -21.07 19.70 -42.56
CA GLU A 781 -21.29 18.48 -43.36
C GLU A 781 -22.67 17.85 -43.12
N GLN A 782 -23.18 17.86 -41.88
CA GLN A 782 -24.56 17.39 -41.62
C GLN A 782 -25.59 18.19 -42.44
N ARG A 783 -25.47 19.53 -42.45
CA ARG A 783 -26.37 20.40 -43.23
C ARG A 783 -26.25 20.16 -44.73
N ARG A 784 -25.03 19.99 -45.25
CA ARG A 784 -24.80 19.66 -46.67
C ARG A 784 -25.54 18.39 -47.06
N VAL A 785 -25.38 17.31 -46.30
CA VAL A 785 -26.05 16.02 -46.60
C VAL A 785 -27.57 16.11 -46.50
N MET A 786 -28.11 16.82 -45.49
CA MET A 786 -29.56 17.05 -45.39
C MET A 786 -30.12 17.86 -46.57
N ALA A 787 -29.42 18.92 -46.97
CA ALA A 787 -29.79 19.74 -48.12
C ALA A 787 -29.74 18.93 -49.42
N LEU A 788 -28.72 18.10 -49.61
CA LEU A 788 -28.58 17.21 -50.77
C LEU A 788 -29.70 16.17 -50.83
N SER A 789 -30.07 15.55 -49.70
CA SER A 789 -31.21 14.61 -49.67
C SER A 789 -32.53 15.31 -50.01
N SER A 790 -32.78 16.51 -49.48
CA SER A 790 -34.00 17.27 -49.75
C SER A 790 -34.07 17.74 -51.21
N ALA A 791 -32.94 18.15 -51.80
CA ALA A 791 -32.86 18.50 -53.22
C ALA A 791 -33.09 17.29 -54.14
N LYS A 792 -32.54 16.11 -53.80
CA LYS A 792 -32.81 14.85 -54.52
C LYS A 792 -34.28 14.42 -54.44
N GLU A 793 -34.92 14.61 -53.30
CA GLU A 793 -36.34 14.32 -53.09
C GLU A 793 -37.25 15.26 -53.90
N GLN A 794 -37.06 16.57 -53.77
CA GLN A 794 -37.79 17.60 -54.53
C GLN A 794 -37.59 17.45 -56.05
N ALA A 795 -36.37 17.12 -56.50
CA ALA A 795 -36.11 16.87 -57.91
C ALA A 795 -36.85 15.61 -58.43
N ARG A 796 -36.92 14.53 -57.64
CA ARG A 796 -37.64 13.31 -58.01
C ARG A 796 -39.15 13.48 -58.04
N GLU A 797 -39.71 14.21 -57.09
CA GLU A 797 -41.13 14.60 -57.10
C GLU A 797 -41.47 15.43 -58.35
N ALA A 798 -40.65 16.45 -58.64
CA ALA A 798 -40.81 17.26 -59.85
C ALA A 798 -40.67 16.44 -61.14
N LEU A 799 -39.71 15.51 -61.22
CA LEU A 799 -39.55 14.59 -62.35
C LEU A 799 -40.75 13.64 -62.52
N SER A 800 -41.32 13.13 -61.42
CA SER A 800 -42.55 12.32 -61.46
C SER A 800 -43.73 13.10 -62.05
N ASN A 801 -43.79 14.41 -61.79
CA ASN A 801 -44.80 15.32 -62.34
C ASN A 801 -44.42 15.90 -63.71
N SER A 802 -43.29 15.48 -64.31
CA SER A 802 -42.72 16.03 -65.55
C SER A 802 -42.40 17.54 -65.53
N ASP A 803 -42.24 18.15 -64.34
CA ASP A 803 -41.76 19.53 -64.21
C ASP A 803 -40.24 19.59 -64.15
N PHE A 804 -39.62 19.51 -65.34
CA PHE A 804 -38.18 19.66 -65.53
C PHE A 804 -37.66 21.07 -65.17
N LYS A 805 -38.53 22.06 -64.89
CA LYS A 805 -38.14 23.40 -64.43
C LYS A 805 -38.03 23.43 -62.90
N ALA A 806 -39.01 22.88 -62.19
CA ALA A 806 -38.95 22.70 -60.74
C ALA A 806 -37.78 21.78 -60.32
N ALA A 807 -37.54 20.68 -61.07
CA ALA A 807 -36.41 19.79 -60.79
C ALA A 807 -35.04 20.50 -60.87
N ARG A 808 -34.83 21.34 -61.89
CA ARG A 808 -33.62 22.17 -62.02
C ARG A 808 -33.55 23.28 -60.96
N ALA A 809 -34.68 23.84 -60.53
CA ALA A 809 -34.73 24.83 -59.46
C ALA A 809 -34.33 24.24 -58.09
N ALA A 810 -34.77 23.02 -57.77
CA ALA A 810 -34.36 22.31 -56.54
C ALA A 810 -32.83 22.07 -56.51
N LEU A 811 -32.24 21.67 -57.64
CA LEU A 811 -30.80 21.48 -57.78
C LEU A 811 -30.01 22.81 -57.72
N ALA A 812 -30.52 23.87 -58.34
CA ALA A 812 -29.92 25.21 -58.26
C ALA A 812 -29.92 25.77 -56.83
N LYS A 813 -30.95 25.47 -56.03
CA LYS A 813 -31.05 25.87 -54.62
C LYS A 813 -29.96 25.23 -53.75
N TYR A 814 -29.63 23.96 -53.97
CA TYR A 814 -28.49 23.32 -53.29
C TYR A 814 -27.16 23.96 -53.69
N ARG A 815 -26.95 24.17 -55.00
CA ARG A 815 -25.76 24.83 -55.59
C ARG A 815 -25.54 26.28 -55.13
N GLN A 816 -26.51 26.90 -54.46
CA GLN A 816 -26.39 28.23 -53.88
C GLN A 816 -25.77 28.22 -52.46
N GLU A 817 -25.89 27.11 -51.71
CA GLU A 817 -25.36 26.97 -50.35
C GLU A 817 -24.11 26.06 -50.29
N PHE A 818 -23.96 25.14 -51.24
CA PHE A 818 -22.87 24.16 -51.32
C PHE A 818 -22.31 24.06 -52.75
N GLU A 819 -21.04 23.68 -52.88
CA GLU A 819 -20.35 23.50 -54.16
C GLU A 819 -20.86 22.29 -54.96
N ASP A 820 -20.66 22.29 -56.28
CA ASP A 820 -21.14 21.23 -57.16
C ASP A 820 -20.36 19.91 -56.96
N ASP A 821 -21.06 18.83 -56.63
CA ASP A 821 -20.46 17.54 -56.29
C ASP A 821 -20.87 16.42 -57.28
N VAL A 822 -20.36 15.20 -57.05
CA VAL A 822 -20.64 14.07 -57.96
C VAL A 822 -22.12 13.68 -57.93
N ASP A 823 -22.80 13.89 -56.79
CA ASP A 823 -24.21 13.57 -56.62
C ASP A 823 -25.13 14.57 -57.33
N THR A 824 -24.80 15.86 -57.32
CA THR A 824 -25.51 16.87 -58.12
C THR A 824 -25.31 16.68 -59.62
N GLN A 825 -24.11 16.25 -60.05
CA GLN A 825 -23.85 15.92 -61.46
C GLN A 825 -24.61 14.67 -61.93
N LEU A 826 -24.75 13.65 -61.08
CA LEU A 826 -25.59 12.48 -61.38
C LEU A 826 -27.08 12.86 -61.47
N LEU A 827 -27.57 13.68 -60.54
CA LEU A 827 -28.96 14.16 -60.56
C LEU A 827 -29.26 15.07 -61.77
N GLN A 828 -28.32 15.92 -62.17
CA GLN A 828 -28.41 16.71 -63.40
C GLN A 828 -28.62 15.82 -64.64
N ARG A 829 -27.82 14.74 -64.76
CA ARG A 829 -27.94 13.77 -65.87
C ARG A 829 -29.25 12.98 -65.80
N GLU A 830 -29.73 12.63 -64.61
CA GLU A 830 -31.06 11.99 -64.43
C GLU A 830 -32.18 12.91 -64.95
N ILE A 831 -32.12 14.22 -64.65
CA ILE A 831 -33.08 15.21 -65.16
C ILE A 831 -33.00 15.33 -66.68
N GLU A 832 -31.80 15.49 -67.24
CA GLU A 832 -31.57 15.66 -68.68
C GLU A 832 -32.03 14.44 -69.50
N SER A 833 -31.75 13.22 -69.03
CA SER A 833 -32.22 11.99 -69.69
C SER A 833 -33.74 11.91 -69.70
N ARG A 834 -34.41 12.21 -68.58
CA ARG A 834 -35.87 12.14 -68.47
C ARG A 834 -36.56 13.23 -69.30
N GLU A 835 -35.96 14.41 -69.42
CA GLU A 835 -36.44 15.47 -70.30
C GLU A 835 -36.36 15.04 -71.77
N LEU A 836 -35.25 14.40 -72.18
CA LEU A 836 -35.07 13.85 -73.52
C LEU A 836 -36.04 12.69 -73.84
N ASP A 837 -36.27 11.78 -72.90
CA ASP A 837 -37.23 10.67 -73.05
C ASP A 837 -38.66 11.23 -73.28
N SER A 838 -39.07 12.19 -72.46
CA SER A 838 -40.39 12.84 -72.54
C SER A 838 -40.55 13.63 -73.85
N ALA A 839 -39.52 14.38 -74.25
CA ALA A 839 -39.48 15.09 -75.52
C ALA A 839 -39.62 14.14 -76.73
N THR A 840 -38.90 13.02 -76.70
CA THR A 840 -38.91 11.99 -77.75
C THR A 840 -40.29 11.33 -77.86
N ALA A 841 -40.90 10.96 -76.73
CA ALA A 841 -42.24 10.38 -76.69
C ALA A 841 -43.34 11.36 -77.18
N MET A 842 -43.21 12.65 -76.86
CA MET A 842 -44.16 13.69 -77.28
C MET A 842 -44.07 13.94 -78.80
N LEU A 843 -42.86 14.08 -79.34
CA LEU A 843 -42.67 14.28 -80.78
C LEU A 843 -43.08 13.03 -81.58
N GLY A 844 -42.67 11.83 -81.15
CA GLY A 844 -43.01 10.59 -81.83
C GLY A 844 -44.52 10.36 -81.99
N ARG A 845 -45.32 10.75 -80.98
CA ARG A 845 -46.79 10.75 -81.07
C ARG A 845 -47.30 11.77 -82.09
N ALA A 846 -46.86 13.02 -81.99
CA ALA A 846 -47.26 14.08 -82.92
C ALA A 846 -46.91 13.76 -84.38
N LEU A 847 -45.76 13.11 -84.63
CA LEU A 847 -45.35 12.64 -85.96
C LEU A 847 -46.26 11.51 -86.48
N LYS A 848 -46.67 10.57 -85.62
CA LYS A 848 -47.66 9.53 -86.00
C LYS A 848 -48.99 10.18 -86.38
N ASP A 849 -49.51 11.08 -85.56
CA ASP A 849 -50.78 11.77 -85.82
C ASP A 849 -50.72 12.61 -87.11
N CYS A 850 -49.59 13.29 -87.35
CA CYS A 850 -49.35 14.02 -88.60
C CYS A 850 -49.29 13.11 -89.82
N ARG A 851 -48.72 11.89 -89.71
CA ARG A 851 -48.65 10.93 -90.82
C ARG A 851 -50.04 10.51 -91.30
N VAL A 852 -50.95 10.21 -90.37
CA VAL A 852 -52.36 9.92 -90.66
C VAL A 852 -53.04 11.12 -91.34
N LEU A 853 -52.88 12.32 -90.79
CA LEU A 853 -53.49 13.53 -91.34
C LEU A 853 -52.91 13.94 -92.72
N LEU A 854 -51.64 13.65 -93.01
CA LEU A 854 -51.04 13.85 -94.34
C LEU A 854 -51.68 12.94 -95.40
N GLN A 855 -52.00 11.68 -95.06
CA GLN A 855 -52.65 10.74 -95.96
C GLN A 855 -54.06 11.19 -96.35
N VAL A 856 -54.83 11.73 -95.40
CA VAL A 856 -56.21 12.23 -95.64
C VAL A 856 -56.24 13.73 -96.01
N GLY A 857 -55.13 14.28 -96.52
CA GLY A 857 -55.09 15.64 -97.09
C GLY A 857 -55.31 16.79 -96.09
N CYS A 858 -55.21 16.54 -94.79
CA CYS A 858 -55.55 17.46 -93.70
C CYS A 858 -54.41 18.44 -93.37
N TYR A 859 -53.73 18.96 -94.40
CA TYR A 859 -52.42 19.62 -94.30
C TYR A 859 -52.36 20.81 -93.32
N LYS A 860 -53.46 21.52 -93.11
CA LYS A 860 -53.51 22.63 -92.14
C LYS A 860 -53.43 22.14 -90.69
N ALA A 861 -54.16 21.07 -90.35
CA ALA A 861 -54.12 20.47 -89.02
C ALA A 861 -52.75 19.84 -88.70
N VAL A 862 -52.06 19.31 -89.72
CA VAL A 862 -50.65 18.87 -89.61
C VAL A 862 -49.76 20.02 -89.17
N LEU A 863 -49.87 21.21 -89.78
CA LEU A 863 -49.06 22.37 -89.37
C LEU A 863 -49.44 22.91 -87.99
N ASP A 864 -50.73 22.88 -87.62
CA ASP A 864 -51.18 23.25 -86.26
C ASP A 864 -50.62 22.28 -85.19
N ILE A 865 -50.52 20.98 -85.48
CA ILE A 865 -49.89 19.98 -84.58
C ILE A 865 -48.37 20.15 -84.52
N LEU A 866 -47.68 20.25 -85.66
CA LEU A 866 -46.22 20.42 -85.70
C LEU A 866 -45.79 21.75 -85.06
N GLY A 867 -46.61 22.80 -85.14
CA GLY A 867 -46.40 24.06 -84.44
C GLY A 867 -46.38 23.90 -82.91
N ARG A 868 -47.22 23.02 -82.35
CA ARG A 868 -47.31 22.75 -80.90
C ARG A 868 -46.09 22.03 -80.33
N VAL A 869 -45.41 21.19 -81.11
CA VAL A 869 -44.20 20.45 -80.69
C VAL A 869 -42.89 21.09 -81.18
N SER A 870 -42.95 22.29 -81.77
CA SER A 870 -41.79 22.97 -82.38
C SER A 870 -40.65 23.29 -81.40
N SER A 871 -40.96 23.56 -80.12
CA SER A 871 -39.96 23.73 -79.06
C SER A 871 -39.26 22.42 -78.68
N VAL A 872 -40.00 21.31 -78.72
CA VAL A 872 -39.53 19.96 -78.40
C VAL A 872 -38.65 19.40 -79.52
N ALA A 873 -38.98 19.72 -80.78
CA ALA A 873 -38.22 19.38 -81.99
C ALA A 873 -36.77 19.92 -82.02
N ALA A 874 -36.39 20.78 -81.07
CA ALA A 874 -35.02 21.28 -80.93
C ALA A 874 -34.11 20.38 -80.08
N VAL A 875 -34.66 19.51 -79.23
CA VAL A 875 -33.93 18.74 -78.19
C VAL A 875 -33.76 17.25 -78.55
N VAL A 876 -34.64 16.73 -79.39
CA VAL A 876 -34.70 15.32 -79.82
C VAL A 876 -33.64 14.89 -80.84
N PRO A 877 -33.41 13.57 -81.05
CA PRO A 877 -32.47 13.05 -82.05
C PRO A 877 -32.72 13.54 -83.49
N ALA A 878 -31.63 13.64 -84.26
CA ALA A 878 -31.63 14.21 -85.61
C ALA A 878 -32.58 13.52 -86.60
N GLU A 879 -32.79 12.20 -86.46
CA GLU A 879 -33.70 11.42 -87.32
C GLU A 879 -35.16 11.86 -87.15
N MET A 880 -35.65 11.99 -85.90
CA MET A 880 -37.01 12.48 -85.64
C MET A 880 -37.19 13.95 -86.07
N LYS A 881 -36.11 14.74 -86.05
CA LYS A 881 -36.12 16.10 -86.57
C LYS A 881 -36.23 16.14 -88.10
N GLN A 882 -35.59 15.22 -88.82
CA GLN A 882 -35.79 15.06 -90.27
C GLN A 882 -37.25 14.66 -90.59
N ASP A 883 -37.83 13.72 -89.84
CA ASP A 883 -39.26 13.36 -89.96
C ASP A 883 -40.20 14.56 -89.71
N TYR A 884 -39.88 15.40 -88.72
CA TYR A 884 -40.60 16.64 -88.40
C TYR A 884 -40.55 17.65 -89.55
N ASP A 885 -39.36 17.98 -90.05
CA ASP A 885 -39.19 18.94 -91.14
C ASP A 885 -39.74 18.38 -92.48
N PHE A 886 -39.68 17.07 -92.70
CA PHE A 886 -40.32 16.39 -93.83
C PHE A 886 -41.86 16.48 -93.76
N ALA A 887 -42.47 16.18 -92.62
CA ALA A 887 -43.92 16.28 -92.42
C ALA A 887 -44.42 17.72 -92.61
N ARG A 888 -43.66 18.69 -92.07
CA ARG A 888 -43.92 20.13 -92.20
C ARG A 888 -43.85 20.60 -93.65
N THR A 889 -42.80 20.21 -94.38
CA THR A 889 -42.61 20.56 -95.79
C THR A 889 -43.69 19.93 -96.68
N SER A 890 -44.02 18.66 -96.42
CA SER A 890 -45.08 17.93 -97.12
C SER A 890 -46.45 18.59 -96.96
N ALA A 891 -46.77 19.09 -95.76
CA ALA A 891 -48.00 19.83 -95.50
C ALA A 891 -48.05 21.17 -96.24
N ILE A 892 -46.97 21.96 -96.24
CA ILE A 892 -46.90 23.24 -97.00
C ILE A 892 -47.11 23.00 -98.51
N ALA A 893 -46.47 21.96 -99.06
CA ALA A 893 -46.66 21.56 -100.45
C ALA A 893 -48.07 21.01 -100.75
N GLY A 894 -48.74 20.42 -99.75
CA GLY A 894 -50.14 19.98 -99.83
C GLY A 894 -51.12 21.15 -99.94
N ILE A 895 -51.02 22.14 -99.05
CA ILE A 895 -51.89 23.34 -99.06
C ILE A 895 -51.76 24.10 -100.39
N SER A 896 -50.53 24.25 -100.90
CA SER A 896 -50.26 24.94 -102.17
C SER A 896 -50.92 24.25 -103.37
N ARG A 897 -50.95 22.91 -103.37
CA ARG A 897 -51.63 22.10 -104.40
C ARG A 897 -53.15 22.19 -104.30
N GLN A 898 -53.73 22.11 -103.10
CA GLN A 898 -55.17 22.28 -102.89
C GLN A 898 -55.66 23.66 -103.38
N ARG A 899 -54.95 24.72 -103.02
CA ARG A 899 -55.26 26.09 -103.47
C ARG A 899 -55.23 26.23 -104.99
N SER A 900 -54.20 25.68 -105.64
CA SER A 900 -54.06 25.64 -107.10
C SER A 900 -55.19 24.85 -107.81
N GLY A 901 -55.79 23.87 -107.13
CA GLY A 901 -56.93 23.10 -107.62
C GLY A 901 -58.25 23.88 -107.56
N VAL A 902 -58.52 24.56 -106.44
CA VAL A 902 -59.73 25.40 -106.27
C VAL A 902 -59.71 26.56 -107.26
N GLU A 903 -58.58 27.26 -107.40
CA GLU A 903 -58.42 28.36 -108.36
C GLU A 903 -58.59 27.93 -109.83
N ARG A 904 -58.43 26.63 -110.14
CA ARG A 904 -58.69 26.04 -111.46
C ARG A 904 -60.19 25.72 -111.66
N MET A 905 -60.87 25.30 -110.59
CA MET A 905 -62.29 24.94 -110.62
C MET A 905 -63.22 26.17 -110.66
N GLU A 906 -62.86 27.25 -109.97
CA GLU A 906 -63.64 28.51 -109.98
C GLU A 906 -63.65 29.16 -111.37
N ARG A 907 -62.53 29.10 -112.11
CA ARG A 907 -62.46 29.53 -113.52
C ARG A 907 -63.43 28.75 -114.42
N MET A 908 -63.57 27.45 -114.15
CA MET A 908 -64.48 26.58 -114.92
C MET A 908 -65.95 26.94 -114.68
N LYS A 909 -66.34 27.30 -113.44
CA LYS A 909 -67.69 27.83 -113.16
C LYS A 909 -67.95 29.16 -113.87
N GLN A 910 -66.97 30.07 -113.89
CA GLN A 910 -67.11 31.38 -114.55
C GLN A 910 -67.36 31.25 -116.06
N GLN A 911 -66.80 30.23 -116.72
CA GLN A 911 -67.07 29.97 -118.14
C GLN A 911 -68.49 29.42 -118.40
N MET A 912 -69.07 28.65 -117.47
CA MET A 912 -70.43 28.10 -117.65
C MET A 912 -71.56 29.10 -117.35
N ALA A 913 -71.26 30.27 -116.77
CA ALA A 913 -72.25 31.29 -116.44
C ALA A 913 -72.67 32.20 -117.63
N HIS A 914 -71.96 32.12 -118.78
CA HIS A 914 -72.02 33.17 -119.81
C HIS A 914 -72.83 32.81 -121.08
N ALA A 915 -73.37 31.58 -121.16
CA ALA A 915 -73.86 30.98 -122.41
C ALA A 915 -75.39 30.73 -122.43
N ALA A 916 -76.19 31.68 -121.94
CA ALA A 916 -77.62 31.44 -121.69
C ALA A 916 -78.54 32.67 -121.92
N ASN A 917 -78.46 33.34 -123.08
CA ASN A 917 -79.59 34.17 -123.54
C ASN A 917 -79.69 34.30 -125.09
N GLU A 918 -80.91 34.06 -125.59
CA GLU A 918 -81.46 34.35 -126.94
C GLU A 918 -80.94 33.56 -128.18
N ALA A 919 -81.86 33.37 -129.14
CA ALA A 919 -81.79 32.49 -130.32
C ALA A 919 -82.82 32.95 -131.39
N THR A 920 -83.04 32.39 -132.61
CA THR A 920 -82.83 31.00 -133.10
C THR A 920 -82.87 30.93 -134.66
N MET A 921 -82.22 29.91 -135.24
CA MET A 921 -82.49 29.24 -136.55
C MET A 921 -82.25 29.95 -137.91
N SER A 922 -81.19 29.54 -138.63
CA SER A 922 -81.23 28.89 -139.98
C SER A 922 -79.88 29.03 -140.72
N GLU A 923 -79.22 28.01 -141.29
CA GLU A 923 -79.25 26.55 -141.09
C GLU A 923 -77.92 25.93 -141.60
N SER A 924 -77.24 25.13 -140.77
CA SER A 924 -75.91 24.50 -141.00
C SER A 924 -74.72 25.44 -141.29
N GLU A 925 -73.86 25.68 -140.29
CA GLU A 925 -72.89 26.80 -140.31
C GLU A 925 -71.53 26.56 -139.59
N TRP A 926 -70.48 27.11 -140.21
CA TRP A 926 -69.12 27.52 -139.76
C TRP A 926 -68.14 26.63 -138.94
N GLU A 927 -66.86 26.71 -139.37
CA GLU A 927 -65.57 26.65 -138.66
C GLU A 927 -65.28 25.65 -137.52
N THR A 928 -64.23 24.83 -137.71
CA THR A 928 -62.89 25.11 -137.12
C THR A 928 -61.79 24.24 -137.75
N ALA A 929 -60.51 24.55 -137.48
CA ALA A 929 -59.36 23.83 -138.02
C ALA A 929 -59.22 22.42 -137.40
N GLY A 930 -59.05 21.40 -138.26
CA GLY A 930 -59.07 19.99 -137.84
C GLY A 930 -57.70 19.33 -137.68
N SER A 931 -57.56 18.62 -136.55
CA SER A 931 -56.80 17.35 -136.38
C SER A 931 -55.26 17.36 -136.51
N PRO A 932 -54.59 16.80 -135.50
CA PRO A 932 -54.04 15.45 -135.71
C PRO A 932 -54.34 14.43 -134.59
N SER A 933 -54.53 13.17 -135.03
CA SER A 933 -54.41 11.85 -134.35
C SER A 933 -54.67 11.66 -132.84
N LEU A 934 -55.36 10.56 -132.51
CA LEU A 934 -55.70 10.10 -131.15
C LEU A 934 -55.35 8.61 -130.92
N TYR A 935 -55.41 8.16 -129.66
CA TYR A 935 -55.07 6.83 -129.12
C TYR A 935 -53.56 6.49 -129.09
N ASP A 936 -53.03 5.79 -128.09
CA ASP A 936 -53.67 5.03 -126.98
C ASP A 936 -53.59 5.69 -125.57
N GLY A 937 -54.35 5.12 -124.62
CA GLY A 937 -54.38 5.48 -123.19
C GLY A 937 -54.09 4.26 -122.28
N PRO A 938 -54.65 4.15 -121.04
CA PRO A 938 -55.56 5.06 -120.33
C PRO A 938 -55.05 5.51 -118.94
N LEU A 939 -55.81 6.38 -118.27
CA LEU A 939 -55.64 6.65 -116.82
C LEU A 939 -56.31 5.57 -115.96
N GLN A 940 -55.80 5.35 -114.74
CA GLN A 940 -56.55 4.73 -113.65
C GLN A 940 -56.91 5.78 -112.59
N GLU A 941 -58.19 6.11 -112.49
CA GLU A 941 -58.78 6.59 -111.24
C GLU A 941 -59.02 5.38 -110.33
N THR A 942 -58.10 5.07 -109.42
CA THR A 942 -58.36 4.13 -108.34
C THR A 942 -59.00 4.85 -107.17
N GLN A 943 -60.31 4.62 -107.01
CA GLN A 943 -61.06 4.94 -105.80
C GLN A 943 -60.42 4.27 -104.58
N LEU A 944 -60.70 4.77 -103.36
CA LEU A 944 -60.44 4.02 -102.12
C LEU A 944 -61.40 2.81 -102.09
N ALA A 945 -60.96 1.71 -102.71
CA ALA A 945 -61.82 0.66 -103.24
C ALA A 945 -62.24 -0.42 -102.23
N ASN A 946 -61.93 -0.24 -100.94
CA ASN A 946 -62.26 -1.23 -99.91
C ASN A 946 -62.77 -0.56 -98.63
N ILE A 947 -63.94 -1.02 -98.14
CA ILE A 947 -64.59 -0.50 -96.94
C ILE A 947 -63.69 -0.67 -95.71
N SER A 948 -62.94 -1.77 -95.61
CA SER A 948 -62.07 -2.05 -94.46
C SER A 948 -60.90 -1.06 -94.35
N GLU A 949 -60.35 -0.57 -95.47
CA GLU A 949 -59.26 0.43 -95.45
C GLU A 949 -59.78 1.80 -95.02
N LEU A 950 -60.96 2.19 -95.52
CA LEU A 950 -61.65 3.40 -95.09
C LEU A 950 -62.02 3.34 -93.59
N GLU A 951 -62.43 2.19 -93.08
CA GLU A 951 -62.74 1.99 -91.66
C GLU A 951 -61.50 2.03 -90.76
N ASN A 952 -60.37 1.48 -91.21
CA ASN A 952 -59.08 1.59 -90.51
C ASN A 952 -58.61 3.06 -90.43
N VAL A 953 -58.64 3.80 -91.55
CA VAL A 953 -58.29 5.22 -91.59
C VAL A 953 -59.26 6.07 -90.74
N LEU A 954 -60.57 5.77 -90.77
CA LEU A 954 -61.57 6.40 -89.90
C LEU A 954 -61.28 6.16 -88.40
N GLY A 955 -60.75 4.98 -88.06
CA GLY A 955 -60.27 4.61 -86.74
C GLY A 955 -59.05 5.45 -86.31
N GLU A 956 -58.00 5.48 -87.11
CA GLU A 956 -56.79 6.27 -86.81
C GLU A 956 -57.08 7.78 -86.74
N VAL A 957 -57.88 8.32 -87.66
CA VAL A 957 -58.35 9.72 -87.64
C VAL A 957 -59.20 10.00 -86.38
N THR A 958 -59.94 9.03 -85.87
CA THR A 958 -60.67 9.16 -84.60
C THR A 958 -59.74 9.16 -83.37
N LEU A 959 -58.64 8.40 -83.40
CA LEU A 959 -57.60 8.44 -82.36
C LEU A 959 -56.90 9.81 -82.30
N VAL A 960 -56.62 10.43 -83.45
CA VAL A 960 -56.05 11.80 -83.48
C VAL A 960 -56.96 12.81 -82.78
N ALA A 961 -58.29 12.69 -82.90
CA ALA A 961 -59.22 13.55 -82.14
C ALA A 961 -59.11 13.35 -80.61
N GLN A 962 -58.82 12.12 -80.15
CA GLN A 962 -58.64 11.81 -78.73
C GLN A 962 -57.29 12.31 -78.19
N HIS A 963 -56.28 12.52 -79.04
CA HIS A 963 -54.99 13.10 -78.65
C HIS A 963 -55.04 14.63 -78.48
N TYR A 964 -55.99 15.33 -79.12
CA TYR A 964 -56.09 16.80 -79.07
C TYR A 964 -57.49 17.32 -78.63
N PRO A 965 -58.04 16.86 -77.49
CA PRO A 965 -59.44 17.11 -77.10
C PRO A 965 -59.76 18.58 -76.77
N GLY A 966 -58.75 19.45 -76.67
CA GLY A 966 -58.91 20.88 -76.41
C GLY A 966 -58.70 21.81 -77.62
N ASP A 967 -58.34 21.31 -78.80
CA ASP A 967 -58.12 22.16 -79.98
C ASP A 967 -59.28 22.09 -80.96
N GLN A 968 -60.16 23.10 -80.92
CA GLN A 968 -61.29 23.19 -81.84
C GLN A 968 -60.89 23.30 -83.33
N LYS A 969 -59.68 23.74 -83.68
CA LYS A 969 -59.22 23.76 -85.08
C LYS A 969 -58.91 22.35 -85.57
N ILE A 970 -58.14 21.60 -84.79
CA ILE A 970 -57.80 20.20 -85.09
C ILE A 970 -59.09 19.36 -85.07
N LEU A 971 -59.92 19.51 -84.04
CA LEU A 971 -61.20 18.79 -83.92
C LEU A 971 -62.20 19.16 -85.02
N SER A 972 -62.22 20.41 -85.51
CA SER A 972 -63.06 20.82 -86.64
C SER A 972 -62.59 20.19 -87.96
N ALA A 973 -61.28 20.23 -88.24
CA ALA A 973 -60.70 19.60 -89.43
C ALA A 973 -60.89 18.08 -89.42
N VAL A 974 -60.53 17.43 -88.32
CA VAL A 974 -60.71 15.99 -88.10
C VAL A 974 -62.19 15.60 -88.10
N GLY A 975 -63.07 16.42 -87.52
CA GLY A 975 -64.51 16.20 -87.53
C GLY A 975 -65.12 16.28 -88.93
N SER A 976 -64.73 17.28 -89.73
CA SER A 976 -65.16 17.42 -91.13
C SER A 976 -64.71 16.22 -91.98
N VAL A 977 -63.47 15.77 -91.81
CA VAL A 977 -62.91 14.64 -92.55
C VAL A 977 -63.49 13.30 -92.08
N LYS A 978 -63.70 13.14 -90.77
CA LYS A 978 -64.47 12.01 -90.20
C LYS A 978 -65.88 11.96 -90.78
N GLN A 979 -66.55 13.10 -90.91
CA GLN A 979 -67.88 13.19 -91.52
C GLN A 979 -67.83 12.84 -93.02
N GLN A 980 -66.85 13.34 -93.78
CA GLN A 980 -66.66 12.98 -95.19
C GLN A 980 -66.41 11.48 -95.36
N LEU A 981 -65.45 10.88 -94.65
CA LEU A 981 -65.18 9.44 -94.68
C LEU A 981 -66.42 8.61 -94.28
N THR A 982 -67.14 9.01 -93.24
CA THR A 982 -68.37 8.34 -92.81
C THR A 982 -69.45 8.41 -93.90
N VAL A 983 -69.61 9.56 -94.55
CA VAL A 983 -70.54 9.74 -95.68
C VAL A 983 -70.10 8.90 -96.89
N GLN A 984 -68.80 8.79 -97.16
CA GLN A 984 -68.24 8.02 -98.27
C GLN A 984 -68.45 6.50 -98.06
N ILE A 985 -68.17 5.98 -96.86
CA ILE A 985 -68.50 4.61 -96.46
C ILE A 985 -70.02 4.37 -96.55
N ALA A 986 -70.83 5.33 -96.07
CA ALA A 986 -72.29 5.26 -96.14
C ALA A 986 -72.88 5.49 -97.54
N ALA A 987 -72.08 5.89 -98.53
CA ALA A 987 -72.47 5.96 -99.94
C ALA A 987 -72.13 4.65 -100.65
N LEU A 988 -70.92 4.13 -100.44
CA LEU A 988 -70.48 2.82 -100.95
C LEU A 988 -71.41 1.69 -100.45
N ARG A 989 -71.79 1.71 -99.16
CA ARG A 989 -72.78 0.78 -98.57
C ARG A 989 -74.23 0.94 -99.09
N ARG A 990 -74.49 1.83 -100.05
CA ARG A 990 -75.83 2.05 -100.66
C ARG A 990 -75.90 1.78 -102.17
N GLY A 991 -74.81 1.31 -102.79
CA GLY A 991 -74.81 0.90 -104.21
C GLY A 991 -75.47 -0.45 -104.49
N ASP A 992 -75.41 -1.38 -103.53
CA ASP A 992 -75.93 -2.74 -103.66
C ASP A 992 -77.28 -2.94 -102.95
N THR A 993 -78.35 -3.27 -103.69
CA THR A 993 -79.31 -4.39 -103.44
C THR A 993 -80.63 -4.25 -104.22
N ALA A 994 -80.99 -5.26 -105.01
CA ALA A 994 -82.38 -5.53 -105.43
C ALA A 994 -82.56 -6.98 -105.92
N GLN A 995 -83.65 -7.66 -105.47
CA GLN A 995 -83.95 -9.11 -105.62
C GLN A 995 -83.24 -10.04 -104.62
N ARG A 996 -83.89 -11.04 -103.99
CA ARG A 996 -85.31 -11.49 -104.04
C ARG A 996 -85.73 -12.18 -102.71
N PHE A 997 -87.03 -12.43 -102.54
CA PHE A 997 -87.68 -12.96 -101.32
C PHE A 997 -87.58 -14.50 -101.12
N ALA A 998 -87.58 -14.96 -99.86
CA ALA A 998 -88.12 -16.26 -99.40
C ALA A 998 -88.46 -16.25 -97.89
N VAL A 999 -89.44 -17.06 -97.46
CA VAL A 999 -90.17 -17.05 -96.14
C VAL A 999 -90.82 -18.46 -95.95
N PRO A 1000 -91.23 -18.99 -94.77
CA PRO A 1000 -90.87 -18.81 -93.34
C PRO A 1000 -90.43 -20.14 -92.62
N ASN A 1001 -90.02 -20.10 -91.33
CA ASN A 1001 -90.74 -20.76 -90.21
C ASN A 1001 -90.06 -20.70 -88.82
N LYS A 1002 -90.88 -20.89 -87.76
CA LYS A 1002 -90.55 -21.20 -86.34
C LYS A 1002 -90.60 -22.74 -86.12
N PRO A 1003 -90.09 -23.37 -85.02
CA PRO A 1003 -90.15 -22.91 -83.62
C PRO A 1003 -88.88 -23.18 -82.75
N VAL A 1004 -89.05 -23.24 -81.42
CA VAL A 1004 -88.03 -23.19 -80.32
C VAL A 1004 -88.10 -24.47 -79.45
N PRO A 1005 -86.97 -25.04 -79.01
CA PRO A 1005 -86.54 -25.08 -77.58
C PRO A 1005 -85.13 -24.45 -77.37
N ALA A 1006 -84.74 -23.84 -76.24
CA ALA A 1006 -84.40 -24.38 -74.90
C ALA A 1006 -83.23 -25.40 -74.93
N GLN A 1007 -82.20 -25.39 -74.06
CA GLN A 1007 -81.87 -24.69 -72.79
C GLN A 1007 -80.38 -24.18 -72.87
N GLY A 1008 -79.74 -23.49 -71.90
CA GLY A 1008 -80.07 -23.10 -70.52
C GLY A 1008 -79.06 -22.07 -69.94
N GLN A 1009 -79.40 -21.48 -68.78
CA GLN A 1009 -78.71 -20.38 -68.06
C GLN A 1009 -77.94 -20.90 -66.82
N PRO A 1010 -77.25 -20.06 -65.99
CA PRO A 1010 -76.96 -18.62 -66.06
C PRO A 1010 -75.42 -18.39 -66.20
N ALA A 1011 -74.65 -17.41 -65.68
CA ALA A 1011 -74.84 -16.18 -64.86
C ALA A 1011 -73.57 -15.28 -64.97
N SER A 1012 -73.49 -14.05 -64.44
CA SER A 1012 -74.36 -12.87 -64.61
C SER A 1012 -73.68 -11.60 -64.03
N VAL A 1013 -73.65 -10.49 -64.79
CA VAL A 1013 -74.01 -9.11 -64.33
C VAL A 1013 -73.12 -8.50 -63.18
N LYS A 1014 -72.28 -7.46 -63.32
CA LYS A 1014 -72.29 -6.17 -64.11
C LYS A 1014 -73.49 -5.28 -63.69
N VAL A 1015 -73.64 -3.95 -63.73
CA VAL A 1015 -72.94 -2.68 -64.12
C VAL A 1015 -73.55 -1.56 -63.21
N ASP A 1016 -73.22 -0.26 -63.21
CA ASP A 1016 -72.31 0.60 -64.00
C ASP A 1016 -71.77 1.77 -63.11
N SER A 1017 -71.18 2.77 -63.76
CA SER A 1017 -70.81 4.10 -63.27
C SER A 1017 -71.97 5.12 -63.23
N ALA A 1018 -71.81 6.22 -62.48
CA ALA A 1018 -72.32 7.56 -62.83
C ALA A 1018 -71.75 8.69 -61.94
N GLU A 1019 -71.67 9.90 -62.50
CA GLU A 1019 -71.32 11.17 -61.85
C GLU A 1019 -72.60 11.87 -61.26
N LYS A 1020 -72.67 13.09 -60.68
CA LYS A 1020 -71.77 14.27 -60.66
C LYS A 1020 -72.20 15.36 -59.63
N THR A 1021 -71.23 16.16 -59.14
CA THR A 1021 -71.31 17.60 -58.73
C THR A 1021 -72.08 18.13 -57.48
N LEU A 1022 -71.32 18.92 -56.70
CA LEU A 1022 -71.61 20.28 -56.17
C LEU A 1022 -72.49 20.49 -54.92
N VAL A 1023 -71.86 20.93 -53.81
CA VAL A 1023 -72.02 22.23 -53.09
C VAL A 1023 -71.10 22.23 -51.83
N GLN A 1024 -70.83 23.41 -51.24
CA GLN A 1024 -69.95 23.62 -50.07
C GLN A 1024 -70.66 23.47 -48.71
N VAL A 1025 -69.96 23.79 -47.61
CA VAL A 1025 -70.29 23.62 -46.17
C VAL A 1025 -70.07 22.16 -45.71
N THR A 1026 -69.17 21.78 -44.79
CA THR A 1026 -68.41 22.42 -43.67
C THR A 1026 -69.15 22.61 -42.33
N GLU A 1027 -69.44 21.48 -41.67
CA GLU A 1027 -69.43 21.35 -40.19
C GLU A 1027 -68.40 20.24 -39.83
N VAL A 1028 -67.55 20.30 -38.79
CA VAL A 1028 -67.66 20.71 -37.36
C VAL A 1028 -68.29 19.61 -36.49
N GLY A 1029 -67.80 19.27 -35.29
CA GLY A 1029 -66.64 19.74 -34.50
C GLY A 1029 -65.56 18.66 -34.24
N LYS A 1030 -64.36 18.92 -33.69
CA LYS A 1030 -63.93 19.89 -32.62
C LYS A 1030 -64.48 19.50 -31.24
N GLU A 1031 -63.77 19.70 -30.13
CA GLU A 1031 -62.79 20.75 -29.74
C GLU A 1031 -61.35 20.20 -29.47
N GLU A 1032 -60.25 20.80 -29.95
CA GLU A 1032 -59.53 22.07 -29.58
C GLU A 1032 -58.64 21.94 -28.32
N THR A 1033 -57.29 22.06 -28.36
CA THR A 1033 -56.38 23.24 -28.52
C THR A 1033 -56.50 24.28 -27.38
N ILE A 1034 -55.48 24.92 -26.77
CA ILE A 1034 -54.25 25.69 -27.19
C ILE A 1034 -53.22 25.62 -26.01
N GLY A 1035 -51.89 25.89 -26.01
CA GLY A 1035 -50.90 26.44 -26.97
C GLY A 1035 -49.48 26.68 -26.35
N ARG A 1036 -48.97 27.93 -26.34
CA ARG A 1036 -47.72 28.47 -25.70
C ARG A 1036 -47.97 29.95 -25.25
N PRO A 1037 -47.18 30.65 -24.38
CA PRO A 1037 -45.79 30.43 -23.91
C PRO A 1037 -45.56 30.62 -22.37
N ARG A 1038 -44.35 31.08 -21.96
CA ARG A 1038 -43.82 31.34 -20.57
C ARG A 1038 -44.45 32.59 -19.88
N PRO A 1039 -44.16 33.00 -18.60
CA PRO A 1039 -43.19 32.52 -17.58
C PRO A 1039 -43.68 32.51 -16.08
N THR A 1040 -42.73 32.52 -15.11
CA THR A 1040 -42.77 33.01 -13.68
C THR A 1040 -43.44 32.22 -12.51
N ASP A 1041 -42.59 31.85 -11.53
CA ASP A 1041 -42.65 32.02 -10.06
C ASP A 1041 -43.89 31.71 -9.15
N LYS A 1042 -43.59 30.92 -8.09
CA LYS A 1042 -43.92 31.11 -6.64
C LYS A 1042 -45.21 30.58 -5.95
N VAL A 1043 -44.98 29.59 -5.05
CA VAL A 1043 -45.19 29.63 -3.56
C VAL A 1043 -46.56 29.29 -2.89
N VAL A 1044 -46.57 28.14 -2.18
CA VAL A 1044 -47.10 27.83 -0.81
C VAL A 1044 -48.53 27.27 -0.52
N ALA A 1045 -48.56 26.41 0.52
CA ALA A 1045 -49.67 25.91 1.38
C ALA A 1045 -50.57 24.74 0.87
N ALA A 1046 -51.01 23.77 1.71
CA ALA A 1046 -50.57 23.30 3.04
C ALA A 1046 -51.17 21.90 3.43
N ALA A 1047 -50.55 21.19 4.40
CA ALA A 1047 -51.07 20.43 5.58
C ALA A 1047 -52.45 19.67 5.54
N GLU A 1048 -52.74 18.55 6.27
CA GLU A 1048 -51.98 17.65 7.18
C GLU A 1048 -52.78 16.37 7.64
N THR A 1049 -52.12 15.46 8.39
CA THR A 1049 -52.63 14.58 9.50
C THR A 1049 -53.52 13.29 9.34
N LEU A 1050 -52.91 12.14 9.72
CA LEU A 1050 -53.28 11.13 10.79
C LEU A 1050 -54.44 10.07 10.70
N ARG A 1051 -54.01 8.79 10.83
CA ARG A 1051 -54.50 7.64 11.68
C ARG A 1051 -55.88 6.96 11.53
N SER A 1052 -55.88 5.63 11.30
CA SER A 1052 -56.44 4.55 12.19
C SER A 1052 -56.18 3.11 11.62
N ALA A 1053 -56.68 2.03 12.26
CA ALA A 1053 -56.43 0.58 11.97
C ALA A 1053 -57.72 -0.28 12.23
N PRO A 1054 -57.81 -1.64 12.38
CA PRO A 1054 -56.85 -2.78 12.24
C PRO A 1054 -57.36 -4.20 11.73
N SER A 1055 -56.44 -5.17 11.51
CA SER A 1055 -56.49 -6.66 11.85
C SER A 1055 -57.27 -7.77 11.07
N ILE A 1056 -56.71 -9.02 11.05
CA ILE A 1056 -57.25 -10.44 10.92
C ILE A 1056 -56.26 -11.43 10.18
N SER A 1057 -56.23 -12.79 10.22
CA SER A 1057 -56.20 -13.84 11.31
C SER A 1057 -55.87 -15.30 10.77
N ARG A 1058 -55.58 -16.32 11.64
CA ARG A 1058 -55.51 -17.83 11.45
C ARG A 1058 -54.30 -18.48 10.72
N SER A 1059 -53.86 -19.76 10.89
CA SER A 1059 -54.08 -20.96 11.81
C SER A 1059 -52.94 -22.03 11.55
N GLY A 1060 -52.74 -23.25 12.15
CA GLY A 1060 -53.41 -24.15 13.14
C GLY A 1060 -52.70 -25.55 13.33
N ASP A 1061 -53.36 -26.51 14.01
CA ASP A 1061 -53.21 -28.02 14.08
C ASP A 1061 -52.09 -28.82 14.85
N THR A 1062 -52.45 -30.05 15.34
CA THR A 1062 -51.69 -31.02 16.20
C THR A 1062 -52.27 -32.47 16.23
N PRO A 1063 -51.52 -33.55 16.57
CA PRO A 1063 -51.98 -34.60 17.55
C PRO A 1063 -50.85 -35.24 18.44
N ALA A 1064 -50.99 -35.53 19.76
CA ALA A 1064 -51.67 -36.64 20.50
C ALA A 1064 -50.88 -38.00 20.55
N THR A 1065 -50.88 -38.82 21.63
CA THR A 1065 -51.89 -39.16 22.68
C THR A 1065 -51.36 -39.15 24.16
N ALA A 1066 -51.81 -40.03 25.10
CA ALA A 1066 -51.57 -39.94 26.56
C ALA A 1066 -51.91 -41.22 27.43
N LYS A 1067 -51.58 -41.17 28.75
CA LYS A 1067 -52.09 -41.96 29.95
C LYS A 1067 -51.32 -43.22 30.43
N THR A 1068 -51.22 -43.57 31.74
CA THR A 1068 -52.29 -43.91 32.73
C THR A 1068 -51.84 -43.76 34.23
N GLU A 1069 -52.75 -43.87 35.22
CA GLU A 1069 -52.58 -43.61 36.68
C GLU A 1069 -52.97 -44.84 37.58
N ALA A 1070 -52.47 -44.95 38.84
CA ALA A 1070 -53.21 -45.49 40.04
C ALA A 1070 -52.41 -45.67 41.38
N VAL A 1071 -52.95 -45.11 42.48
CA VAL A 1071 -53.02 -45.64 43.89
C VAL A 1071 -51.76 -45.67 44.82
N SER A 1072 -52.04 -45.59 46.14
CA SER A 1072 -51.19 -45.39 47.34
C SER A 1072 -50.91 -46.70 48.14
N LEU A 1073 -50.29 -46.81 49.35
CA LEU A 1073 -50.01 -45.88 50.48
C LEU A 1073 -48.97 -46.56 51.45
N GLY A 1074 -48.08 -45.82 52.15
CA GLY A 1074 -47.43 -46.30 53.40
C GLY A 1074 -45.91 -46.05 53.61
N ASP A 1075 -45.61 -45.03 54.43
CA ASP A 1075 -44.48 -44.78 55.36
C ASP A 1075 -42.96 -45.01 55.06
N ASP A 1076 -42.21 -44.01 55.57
CA ASP A 1076 -40.87 -43.97 56.21
C ASP A 1076 -39.51 -43.87 55.46
N THR A 1077 -38.83 -42.76 55.78
CA THR A 1077 -37.37 -42.52 55.98
C THR A 1077 -36.35 -42.23 54.86
N ILE A 1078 -35.60 -41.11 55.08
CA ILE A 1078 -34.14 -40.87 54.87
C ILE A 1078 -33.59 -40.35 53.49
N VAL A 1079 -33.22 -39.04 53.47
CA VAL A 1079 -31.91 -38.41 53.07
C VAL A 1079 -31.27 -38.71 51.67
N PRO A 1080 -30.65 -37.75 50.93
CA PRO A 1080 -30.85 -36.28 50.78
C PRO A 1080 -30.81 -35.78 49.29
N SER A 1081 -30.90 -34.46 49.02
CA SER A 1081 -30.03 -33.66 48.08
C SER A 1081 -30.73 -32.49 47.35
N ALA A 1082 -29.90 -31.53 46.89
CA ALA A 1082 -30.08 -30.56 45.79
C ALA A 1082 -31.09 -29.37 45.91
N GLU A 1083 -30.54 -28.16 45.77
CA GLU A 1083 -30.96 -26.93 45.04
C GLU A 1083 -32.44 -26.65 44.69
N GLY A 1084 -32.88 -25.36 44.77
CA GLY A 1084 -34.20 -25.01 44.18
C GLY A 1084 -34.91 -23.66 44.44
N THR A 1085 -34.24 -22.55 44.75
CA THR A 1085 -34.66 -21.13 44.61
C THR A 1085 -36.16 -20.66 44.57
N THR A 1086 -36.41 -19.51 45.25
CA THR A 1086 -37.51 -18.52 45.10
C THR A 1086 -38.79 -18.75 45.95
N ARG A 1087 -39.63 -17.74 46.27
CA ARG A 1087 -39.81 -16.33 45.79
C ARG A 1087 -40.59 -15.48 46.82
N VAL A 1088 -40.49 -14.14 46.79
CA VAL A 1088 -41.57 -13.13 47.04
C VAL A 1088 -41.01 -11.68 46.92
N ARG A 1089 -41.88 -10.69 46.69
CA ARG A 1089 -41.64 -9.24 46.42
C ARG A 1089 -42.82 -8.40 46.99
N PRO A 1090 -42.84 -7.05 46.99
CA PRO A 1090 -41.90 -6.05 46.41
C PRO A 1090 -41.30 -5.15 47.53
N ARG A 1091 -41.13 -3.81 47.56
CA ARG A 1091 -41.39 -2.59 46.71
C ARG A 1091 -40.49 -1.44 47.27
N GLU A 1092 -40.08 -0.34 46.62
CA GLU A 1092 -40.17 0.13 45.22
C GLU A 1092 -38.85 0.83 44.76
N GLN A 1093 -38.65 2.13 45.05
CA GLN A 1093 -37.58 2.98 44.48
C GLN A 1093 -37.12 4.13 45.41
N THR A 1094 -35.80 4.40 45.46
CA THR A 1094 -35.17 5.73 45.24
C THR A 1094 -33.63 5.62 45.20
N ARG A 1095 -32.93 6.67 44.71
CA ARG A 1095 -31.47 6.69 44.44
C ARG A 1095 -30.63 7.01 45.69
N ARG A 1096 -29.50 6.30 45.93
CA ARG A 1096 -28.13 6.85 46.20
C ARG A 1096 -27.06 5.78 46.54
N GLU A 1097 -25.86 5.99 45.98
CA GLU A 1097 -24.47 5.71 46.46
C GLU A 1097 -24.07 4.41 47.22
N PRO A 1098 -23.04 3.66 46.75
CA PRO A 1098 -22.46 2.51 47.44
C PRO A 1098 -21.28 2.87 48.37
N ALA A 1099 -21.54 3.53 49.50
CA ALA A 1099 -20.49 4.03 50.42
C ALA A 1099 -20.25 3.18 51.70
N ARG A 1100 -20.73 1.93 51.78
CA ARG A 1100 -20.73 1.13 53.03
C ARG A 1100 -20.00 -0.22 53.04
N VAL A 1101 -19.61 -0.79 51.89
CA VAL A 1101 -18.93 -2.11 51.87
C VAL A 1101 -17.48 -2.04 52.39
N PHE A 1102 -16.77 -0.93 52.14
CA PHE A 1102 -15.34 -0.79 52.49
C PHE A 1102 -15.04 -0.59 53.99
N LYS A 1103 -16.05 -0.33 54.84
CA LYS A 1103 -15.84 0.03 56.25
C LYS A 1103 -15.73 -1.15 57.24
N VAL A 1104 -15.82 -2.39 56.76
CA VAL A 1104 -15.71 -3.61 57.60
C VAL A 1104 -14.33 -4.29 57.47
N ALA A 1105 -13.67 -4.19 56.31
CA ALA A 1105 -12.37 -4.84 56.08
C ALA A 1105 -11.20 -4.16 56.83
N ILE A 1106 -11.24 -2.84 57.03
CA ILE A 1106 -10.15 -2.07 57.63
C ILE A 1106 -10.36 -1.94 59.15
N LYS A 1107 -10.21 -3.05 59.87
CA LYS A 1107 -10.11 -3.03 61.35
C LYS A 1107 -9.20 -4.10 61.98
N ASN A 1108 -8.94 -5.23 61.30
CA ASN A 1108 -8.25 -6.39 61.86
C ASN A 1108 -6.96 -6.80 61.11
N SER A 1109 -6.09 -5.85 60.75
CA SER A 1109 -4.70 -6.17 60.37
C SER A 1109 -3.71 -5.11 60.90
N ARG A 1110 -2.63 -5.56 61.55
CA ARG A 1110 -1.61 -4.73 62.23
C ARG A 1110 -0.20 -4.98 61.67
N SER A 1111 0.06 -4.62 60.41
CA SER A 1111 1.42 -4.63 59.84
C SER A 1111 1.50 -3.94 58.47
N LEU A 1112 1.55 -2.61 58.44
CA LEU A 1112 1.91 -1.84 57.22
C LEU A 1112 2.78 -0.61 57.57
N PRO A 1113 3.82 -0.30 56.78
CA PRO A 1113 4.71 0.86 57.01
C PRO A 1113 3.98 2.21 57.00
N GLY A 1114 4.51 3.18 57.77
CA GLY A 1114 3.86 4.47 58.00
C GLY A 1114 3.62 5.32 56.75
N TRP A 1115 4.47 5.21 55.73
CA TRP A 1115 4.41 6.05 54.52
C TRP A 1115 3.19 5.79 53.62
N LEU A 1116 2.54 4.61 53.73
CA LEU A 1116 1.29 4.35 53.00
C LEU A 1116 0.07 5.13 53.55
N LYS A 1117 0.14 5.72 54.75
CA LYS A 1117 -1.04 6.32 55.41
C LYS A 1117 -1.39 7.73 54.94
N ASN A 1118 -0.49 8.42 54.24
CA ASN A 1118 -0.66 9.82 53.81
C ASN A 1118 -0.89 9.99 52.29
N ILE A 1119 -1.07 8.89 51.53
CA ILE A 1119 -1.35 8.97 50.09
C ILE A 1119 -2.87 9.18 49.89
N PRO A 1120 -3.32 10.27 49.22
CA PRO A 1120 -4.74 10.47 48.93
C PRO A 1120 -5.29 9.34 48.07
N ALA A 1121 -6.53 8.89 48.33
CA ALA A 1121 -7.13 7.77 47.60
C ALA A 1121 -7.17 7.97 46.06
N ALA A 1122 -7.29 9.23 45.61
CA ALA A 1122 -7.22 9.59 44.19
C ALA A 1122 -5.83 9.30 43.57
N VAL A 1123 -4.75 9.46 44.33
CA VAL A 1123 -3.37 9.17 43.87
C VAL A 1123 -3.15 7.66 43.79
N VAL A 1124 -3.65 6.88 44.76
CA VAL A 1124 -3.62 5.41 44.69
C VAL A 1124 -4.42 4.89 43.49
N ALA A 1125 -5.61 5.46 43.25
CA ALA A 1125 -6.43 5.14 42.08
C ALA A 1125 -5.74 5.52 40.75
N ALA A 1126 -5.08 6.69 40.68
CA ALA A 1126 -4.31 7.12 39.51
C ALA A 1126 -3.10 6.21 39.24
N ILE A 1127 -2.34 5.82 40.27
CA ILE A 1127 -1.21 4.89 40.13
C ILE A 1127 -1.69 3.52 39.64
N LEU A 1128 -2.80 3.00 40.18
CA LEU A 1128 -3.41 1.75 39.69
C LEU A 1128 -3.92 1.88 38.25
N LEU A 1129 -4.53 3.01 37.88
CA LEU A 1129 -4.99 3.25 36.51
C LEU A 1129 -3.81 3.30 35.53
N VAL A 1130 -2.72 4.00 35.87
CA VAL A 1130 -1.50 4.05 35.07
C VAL A 1130 -0.84 2.68 34.97
N LEU A 1131 -0.79 1.90 36.04
CA LEU A 1131 -0.28 0.51 36.00
C LEU A 1131 -1.14 -0.39 35.11
N ILE A 1132 -2.48 -0.29 35.17
CA ILE A 1132 -3.39 -1.04 34.31
C ILE A 1132 -3.21 -0.62 32.84
N ILE A 1133 -3.15 0.67 32.55
CA ILE A 1133 -2.90 1.20 31.20
C ILE A 1133 -1.53 0.72 30.68
N TYR A 1134 -0.48 0.76 31.50
CA TYR A 1134 0.86 0.28 31.15
C TYR A 1134 0.89 -1.23 30.90
N MET A 1135 0.18 -2.04 31.70
CA MET A 1135 0.04 -3.48 31.48
C MET A 1135 -0.74 -3.79 30.20
N VAL A 1136 -1.84 -3.08 29.92
CA VAL A 1136 -2.63 -3.24 28.67
C VAL A 1136 -1.83 -2.79 27.45
N TRP A 1137 -1.09 -1.69 27.53
CA TRP A 1137 -0.20 -1.22 26.46
C TRP A 1137 0.93 -2.23 26.18
N ARG A 1138 1.59 -2.73 27.23
CA ARG A 1138 2.64 -3.77 27.13
C ARG A 1138 2.10 -5.13 26.65
N ALA A 1139 0.83 -5.44 26.91
CA ALA A 1139 0.19 -6.66 26.43
C ALA A 1139 -0.24 -6.57 24.94
N THR A 1140 -0.53 -5.36 24.45
CA THR A 1140 -0.97 -5.13 23.05
C THR A 1140 0.20 -4.92 22.08
N HIS A 1141 1.32 -4.35 22.53
CA HIS A 1141 2.44 -4.00 21.66
C HIS A 1141 3.60 -5.01 21.76
N ARG A 1142 3.50 -6.10 20.98
CA ARG A 1142 4.65 -7.01 20.74
C ARG A 1142 5.63 -6.39 19.74
N ILE A 1143 6.74 -5.85 20.23
CA ILE A 1143 7.91 -5.51 19.39
C ILE A 1143 9.15 -6.20 19.97
N THR A 1144 9.83 -7.00 19.15
CA THR A 1144 11.12 -7.64 19.45
C THR A 1144 12.25 -6.89 18.75
N PRO A 1145 13.20 -6.27 19.49
CA PRO A 1145 14.49 -5.89 18.96
C PRO A 1145 15.50 -7.04 19.15
N GLY A 1146 16.28 -7.36 18.13
CA GLY A 1146 17.36 -8.35 18.19
C GLY A 1146 18.57 -7.94 17.36
N ILE A 1147 19.73 -8.45 17.75
CA ILE A 1147 21.04 -8.35 17.05
C ILE A 1147 21.75 -6.98 17.15
N ALA A 1148 22.53 -6.87 18.23
CA ALA A 1148 23.91 -6.36 18.33
C ALA A 1148 24.55 -5.53 17.19
N MET A 1149 24.95 -4.29 17.54
CA MET A 1149 26.33 -3.75 17.49
C MET A 1149 26.39 -2.47 18.37
N GLY A 1150 27.51 -2.06 18.97
CA GLY A 1150 28.85 -2.64 19.00
C GLY A 1150 29.71 -2.02 20.13
N ARG A 1151 30.99 -2.39 20.21
CA ARG A 1151 31.97 -1.80 21.15
C ARG A 1151 32.45 -0.43 20.67
N SER A 1152 32.66 0.52 21.59
CA SER A 1152 33.79 1.47 21.49
C SER A 1152 34.21 2.05 22.85
N ILE A 1153 35.48 1.78 23.18
CA ILE A 1153 36.49 2.68 23.78
C ILE A 1153 36.06 3.65 24.92
N THR A 1154 36.65 3.44 26.10
CA THR A 1154 37.18 4.53 26.94
C THR A 1154 38.62 4.21 27.35
N VAL A 1155 39.42 5.24 27.63
CA VAL A 1155 40.86 5.15 27.95
C VAL A 1155 41.14 5.89 29.27
N ALA A 1156 41.78 5.20 30.22
CA ALA A 1156 42.56 5.68 31.37
C ALA A 1156 43.05 4.41 32.12
N GLU A 1157 44.27 3.89 31.95
CA GLU A 1157 45.63 4.45 32.05
C GLU A 1157 46.15 4.60 33.50
N VAL A 1158 47.48 4.46 33.66
CA VAL A 1158 48.34 4.78 34.81
C VAL A 1158 48.74 3.62 35.75
N ARG A 1159 49.96 3.09 35.48
CA ARG A 1159 50.91 2.42 36.42
C ARG A 1159 50.52 1.04 36.99
N GLY A 1160 51.47 0.13 37.28
CA GLY A 1160 52.91 0.29 37.08
C GLY A 1160 53.87 -0.76 37.65
N SER A 1161 53.46 -2.02 37.89
CA SER A 1161 54.35 -3.14 38.26
C SER A 1161 55.03 -2.98 39.66
N PRO A 1162 55.92 -3.88 40.18
CA PRO A 1162 56.40 -5.16 39.62
C PRO A 1162 56.56 -6.37 40.59
N LEU A 1163 56.87 -7.54 40.00
CA LEU A 1163 57.80 -8.60 40.48
C LEU A 1163 57.50 -9.53 41.70
N ARG A 1164 57.15 -10.78 41.34
CA ARG A 1164 57.86 -12.07 41.60
C ARG A 1164 57.69 -12.90 42.90
N ALA A 1165 57.95 -14.21 42.67
CA ALA A 1165 58.34 -15.29 43.60
C ALA A 1165 57.20 -15.99 44.39
N LEU A 1166 57.27 -17.31 44.71
CA LEU A 1166 58.30 -18.33 44.42
C LEU A 1166 57.73 -19.74 44.11
N VAL A 1167 58.56 -20.53 43.40
CA VAL A 1167 58.47 -21.95 43.04
C VAL A 1167 58.19 -22.92 44.20
N ARG A 1168 57.38 -23.99 43.94
CA ARG A 1168 57.55 -25.42 44.37
C ARG A 1168 56.27 -26.25 44.06
N ASP A 1169 56.26 -27.58 43.86
CA ASP A 1169 57.35 -28.57 43.69
C ASP A 1169 56.90 -29.85 42.91
N SER A 1170 57.90 -30.62 42.42
CA SER A 1170 57.98 -32.11 42.37
C SER A 1170 57.15 -33.04 41.45
N LEU A 1171 57.88 -33.58 40.45
CA LEU A 1171 58.08 -35.02 40.12
C LEU A 1171 57.04 -35.83 39.27
N PRO A 1172 57.47 -36.92 38.54
CA PRO A 1172 56.73 -37.50 37.40
C PRO A 1172 56.44 -39.03 37.48
N ARG A 1173 55.68 -39.58 36.52
CA ARG A 1173 55.65 -41.04 36.26
C ARG A 1173 55.41 -41.47 34.79
N VAL A 1174 56.51 -41.97 34.22
CA VAL A 1174 56.72 -42.89 33.07
C VAL A 1174 55.51 -43.66 32.49
N ALA A 1175 55.36 -43.61 31.16
CA ALA A 1175 54.99 -44.76 30.29
C ALA A 1175 55.58 -44.54 28.86
N PRO A 1176 55.98 -45.59 28.08
CA PRO A 1176 56.81 -45.41 26.87
C PRO A 1176 56.19 -45.88 25.53
N ALA A 1177 56.66 -45.30 24.41
CA ALA A 1177 56.68 -45.95 23.08
C ALA A 1177 57.76 -45.34 22.16
N ASN A 1178 58.34 -46.18 21.28
CA ASN A 1178 59.44 -45.89 20.33
C ASN A 1178 59.16 -44.66 19.41
N SER A 1179 60.16 -43.93 18.92
CA SER A 1179 61.22 -44.45 18.02
C SER A 1179 62.39 -43.46 17.78
N HIS A 1180 63.41 -43.91 17.02
CA HIS A 1180 64.64 -43.16 16.68
C HIS A 1180 64.36 -41.98 15.70
N ALA A 1181 65.26 -41.01 15.47
CA ALA A 1181 66.71 -40.99 15.72
C ALA A 1181 67.30 -39.57 15.93
N ARG A 1182 68.58 -39.55 16.37
CA ARG A 1182 69.73 -38.72 15.91
C ARG A 1182 69.48 -37.87 14.64
N SER A 1183 70.11 -36.71 14.42
CA SER A 1183 71.32 -36.09 15.03
C SER A 1183 71.50 -34.64 14.53
N ASP A 1184 72.31 -33.72 15.09
CA ASP A 1184 72.91 -33.48 16.43
C ASP A 1184 73.62 -32.08 16.38
N VAL A 1185 74.27 -31.62 17.47
CA VAL A 1185 75.60 -30.93 17.61
C VAL A 1185 76.09 -29.96 16.45
N GLU A 1186 76.61 -28.72 16.65
CA GLU A 1186 77.44 -28.13 17.72
C GLU A 1186 77.36 -26.56 17.78
N SER A 1187 77.46 -25.98 18.99
CA SER A 1187 78.33 -24.85 19.44
C SER A 1187 78.38 -23.44 18.73
N GLN A 1188 78.42 -22.29 19.44
CA GLN A 1188 79.57 -21.54 20.06
C GLN A 1188 80.44 -20.68 19.09
N PHE A 1189 80.98 -19.49 19.42
CA PHE A 1189 80.67 -18.45 20.46
C PHE A 1189 81.43 -17.13 20.11
N LEU A 1190 80.84 -15.95 20.42
CA LEU A 1190 81.44 -14.59 20.62
C LEU A 1190 82.39 -13.90 19.60
N GLY A 1191 82.24 -12.56 19.53
CA GLY A 1191 83.21 -11.57 19.01
C GLY A 1191 82.70 -10.72 17.82
N GLY A 1192 82.92 -9.39 17.72
CA GLY A 1192 83.44 -8.43 18.71
C GLY A 1192 83.87 -7.06 18.10
N ASP A 1193 83.71 -5.98 18.89
CA ASP A 1193 84.42 -4.67 18.80
C ASP A 1193 84.06 -3.63 17.67
N ARG A 1194 84.13 -2.32 18.05
CA ARG A 1194 84.12 -1.04 17.25
C ARG A 1194 82.88 -0.66 16.39
N GLY A 1195 82.47 0.62 16.25
CA GLY A 1195 82.78 1.85 17.01
C GLY A 1195 82.75 3.18 16.20
N ARG A 1196 82.22 4.28 16.80
CA ARG A 1196 82.29 5.73 16.39
C ARG A 1196 81.67 6.12 15.02
N MET A 1197 81.06 7.29 14.74
CA MET A 1197 81.18 8.68 15.27
C MET A 1197 79.85 9.50 15.23
N HIS A 1198 79.90 10.69 15.84
CA HIS A 1198 79.02 11.89 15.72
C HIS A 1198 79.27 12.67 14.38
N PRO A 1199 78.64 13.84 14.03
CA PRO A 1199 77.97 14.89 14.84
C PRO A 1199 76.56 15.33 14.29
N GLU A 1200 75.90 16.47 14.58
CA GLU A 1200 76.30 17.75 15.21
C GLU A 1200 75.10 18.60 15.75
N SER A 1201 75.32 19.37 16.84
CA SER A 1201 74.67 20.65 17.25
C SER A 1201 73.12 20.85 17.28
N ALA A 1202 72.52 21.63 18.19
CA ALA A 1202 72.94 22.21 19.49
C ALA A 1202 71.74 22.90 20.21
N SER A 1203 71.84 23.08 21.54
CA SER A 1203 71.12 24.08 22.39
C SER A 1203 69.58 23.93 22.58
N THR A 1204 68.93 24.31 23.70
CA THR A 1204 69.41 24.97 24.95
C THR A 1204 68.50 24.65 26.17
N PHE A 1205 69.12 24.28 27.30
CA PHE A 1205 68.85 24.68 28.72
C PHE A 1205 67.45 24.64 29.41
N ILE A 1206 67.53 24.33 30.73
CA ILE A 1206 66.64 24.74 31.86
C ILE A 1206 65.34 23.94 32.11
N ASP A 1207 65.53 22.84 32.85
CA ASP A 1207 64.79 22.45 34.07
C ASP A 1207 64.98 23.57 35.15
N PRO A 1208 64.14 23.80 36.20
CA PRO A 1208 63.37 22.77 36.91
C PRO A 1208 62.08 23.19 37.71
N ILE A 1209 61.63 22.28 38.58
CA ILE A 1209 60.87 22.47 39.85
C ILE A 1209 59.33 22.70 39.81
N LYS A 1210 58.64 21.69 40.36
CA LYS A 1210 57.50 21.69 41.33
C LYS A 1210 56.64 22.95 41.49
N VAL A 1211 55.31 22.75 41.52
CA VAL A 1211 54.62 22.35 42.76
C VAL A 1211 53.88 21.04 42.48
#